data_AF-A0A2S0N3R4-F1
#
_entry.id   AF-A0A2S0N3R4-F1
#
_cell.length_a   1.000
_cell.length_b   1.000
_cell.length_c   1.000
_cell.angle_alpha   90.00
_cell.angle_beta   90.00
_cell.angle_gamma   90.00
#
_symmetry.space_group_name_H-M   'P 1'
#
loop_
_entity.id
_entity.type
_entity.pdbx_description
1 polymer ?
#
loop_
_entity_poly.entity_id
_entity_poly.type
_entity_poly.pdbx_seq_one_letter_code
_entity_poly.pdbx_strand_id
1 'polypeptide(L)'
;MNKLSGDHAVTSTWPAVAGTALRIAFGVIWAVSAALTWTTDFANHYVGYLHNAATGQPAWAAWWFQLWIEVVTPNAGLFVWGTRLAETALALALLLGFARKITYLVGILFSLLIWSTAEGFSGPYSVGANNIGAAISYVLIFAALIVINLRAGPSPYSLDYLIESRWPGWRKFSEWNADVPLDQVPRLSWRVQGPALAGVLLLVALLLAGLHSALNVRSASPDSAAAAVSPLSLASNKPIAEARDARLPPLTPGDSVEIRINSSDDTVEIASGVQYQAWTFGKTVPGPVIHVRQGQTVNVVLTNSGTMQHSIDFHSAITPPNLHYADIMPGESISFSFVAKVPGAFLYHCGTPPVLLHIGNGMYGAIIVDPAEPLPPAAESYVLVQGEWYTQQVSGTLMAGSYEKMQAMRPDEVVFNGAAFQYAAHPLTAKPGDLIRLYVVNAGPSLWSAFHVIGAIFDRVYPGGDPKQAIKGVSTYTVGPGEGAVFDVTLDEAGEYPFVDHAMAHAVLGAQGILMVTKPGEALAAPPISKAPVDTLAVVAPPAAATGPYKFDAARAASLYASKCAACHQATGMGLAGVFPPLKGNPSVLDADPTKHIRAILHGLQGEAIGGVTYASAMPPFADALNDADVADIANHERTSWGNQGKLVTAEQIKAVRAASK
;
A
#
# COMPACT_ATOMS: atom_id res chain seq x y z
N MET A 1 -51.73 63.57 -34.01
CA MET A 1 -52.18 63.64 -32.60
C MET A 1 -52.62 62.25 -32.18
N ASN A 2 -52.10 61.78 -31.02
CA ASN A 2 -52.50 60.63 -30.16
C ASN A 2 -52.47 59.22 -30.81
N LYS A 3 -51.55 58.29 -30.49
CA LYS A 3 -51.05 57.66 -29.24
C LYS A 3 -52.05 56.68 -28.59
N LEU A 4 -51.49 55.51 -28.21
CA LEU A 4 -52.03 54.34 -27.46
C LEU A 4 -52.46 53.17 -28.37
N SER A 5 -52.05 51.91 -28.16
CA SER A 5 -51.52 51.24 -26.96
C SER A 5 -50.54 50.13 -27.34
N GLY A 6 -49.36 50.13 -26.72
CA GLY A 6 -48.39 49.03 -26.82
C GLY A 6 -48.71 47.92 -25.83
N ASP A 7 -48.76 46.70 -26.33
CA ASP A 7 -48.75 45.48 -25.52
C ASP A 7 -47.40 45.36 -24.80
N HIS A 8 -47.39 45.55 -23.48
CA HIS A 8 -46.26 45.18 -22.65
C HIS A 8 -46.24 43.66 -22.50
N ALA A 9 -45.35 43.00 -23.24
CA ALA A 9 -45.05 41.58 -23.03
C ALA A 9 -44.63 41.36 -21.58
N VAL A 10 -45.42 40.57 -20.84
CA VAL A 10 -45.07 40.12 -19.49
C VAL A 10 -43.83 39.25 -19.61
N THR A 11 -42.67 39.79 -19.26
CA THR A 11 -41.42 39.05 -19.17
C THR A 11 -41.59 37.95 -18.13
N SER A 12 -41.56 36.69 -18.55
CA SER A 12 -41.61 35.52 -17.67
C SER A 12 -40.62 35.70 -16.51
N THR A 13 -41.14 35.71 -15.28
CA THR A 13 -40.33 35.80 -14.04
C THR A 13 -39.61 34.49 -13.71
N TRP A 14 -39.87 33.43 -14.49
CA TRP A 14 -39.42 32.08 -14.22
C TRP A 14 -37.89 31.88 -14.31
N PRO A 15 -37.18 32.50 -15.28
CA PRO A 15 -35.72 32.44 -15.36
C PRO A 15 -35.02 33.02 -14.11
N ALA A 16 -35.56 34.08 -13.50
CA ALA A 16 -34.96 34.70 -12.32
C ALA A 16 -35.10 33.82 -11.06
N VAL A 17 -36.22 33.11 -10.92
CA VAL A 17 -36.44 32.16 -9.83
C VAL A 17 -35.62 30.90 -10.03
N ALA A 18 -35.66 30.32 -11.22
CA ALA A 18 -34.88 29.13 -11.55
C ALA A 18 -33.38 29.38 -11.38
N GLY A 19 -32.88 30.54 -11.82
CA GLY A 19 -31.49 30.94 -11.61
C GLY A 19 -31.11 31.12 -10.14
N THR A 20 -32.01 31.67 -9.33
CA THR A 20 -31.80 31.83 -7.88
C THR A 20 -31.81 30.48 -7.16
N ALA A 21 -32.78 29.62 -7.47
CA ALA A 21 -32.88 28.28 -6.89
C ALA A 21 -31.68 27.40 -7.27
N LEU A 22 -31.27 27.41 -8.54
CA LEU A 22 -30.08 26.71 -9.02
C LEU A 22 -28.80 27.21 -8.33
N ARG A 23 -28.64 28.53 -8.21
CA ARG A 23 -27.51 29.15 -7.52
C ARG A 23 -27.43 28.70 -6.05
N ILE A 24 -28.54 28.75 -5.32
CA ILE A 24 -28.58 28.39 -3.91
C ILE A 24 -28.32 26.89 -3.72
N ALA A 25 -28.99 26.04 -4.52
CA ALA A 25 -28.76 24.60 -4.50
C ALA A 25 -27.28 24.26 -4.75
N PHE A 26 -26.67 24.92 -5.73
CA PHE A 26 -25.26 24.75 -6.03
C PHE A 26 -24.36 25.30 -4.92
N GLY A 27 -24.71 26.44 -4.32
CA GLY A 27 -24.01 26.99 -3.15
C GLY A 27 -24.03 26.06 -1.94
N VAL A 28 -25.09 25.28 -1.75
CA VAL A 28 -25.13 24.25 -0.69
C VAL A 28 -24.19 23.08 -1.01
N ILE A 29 -24.11 22.65 -2.27
CA ILE A 29 -23.14 21.63 -2.70
C ILE A 29 -21.71 22.11 -2.39
N TRP A 30 -21.39 23.36 -2.74
CA TRP A 30 -20.11 23.99 -2.40
C TRP A 30 -19.89 24.16 -0.90
N ALA A 31 -20.93 24.43 -0.10
CA ALA A 31 -20.81 24.52 1.35
C ALA A 31 -20.49 23.17 2.00
N VAL A 32 -21.09 22.10 1.49
CA VAL A 32 -20.76 20.72 1.88
C VAL A 32 -19.32 20.40 1.49
N SER A 33 -18.91 20.72 0.26
CA SER A 33 -17.54 20.55 -0.21
C SER A 33 -16.56 21.27 0.71
N ALA A 34 -16.80 22.56 0.96
CA ALA A 34 -16.00 23.37 1.85
C ALA A 34 -15.89 22.73 3.24
N ALA A 35 -17.00 22.28 3.84
CA ALA A 35 -16.99 21.62 5.14
C ALA A 35 -16.11 20.35 5.16
N LEU A 36 -16.08 19.57 4.08
CA LEU A 36 -15.21 18.40 3.96
C LEU A 36 -13.73 18.81 3.90
N THR A 37 -13.38 19.91 3.23
CA THR A 37 -11.99 20.41 3.20
C THR A 37 -11.46 20.82 4.57
N TRP A 38 -12.34 21.23 5.49
CA TRP A 38 -11.99 21.60 6.86
C TRP A 38 -11.74 20.41 7.78
N THR A 39 -12.00 19.18 7.33
CA THR A 39 -11.66 17.97 8.09
C THR A 39 -10.14 17.76 8.17
N THR A 40 -9.69 17.05 9.21
CA THR A 40 -8.30 16.62 9.35
C THR A 40 -7.93 15.56 8.31
N ASP A 41 -8.89 14.72 7.94
CA ASP A 41 -8.73 13.66 6.94
C ASP A 41 -8.31 14.23 5.58
N PHE A 42 -9.03 15.27 5.13
CA PHE A 42 -8.69 15.98 3.91
C PHE A 42 -7.26 16.52 3.89
N ALA A 43 -6.83 17.17 4.98
CA ALA A 43 -5.49 17.76 5.07
C ALA A 43 -4.38 16.70 5.12
N ASN A 44 -4.63 15.57 5.80
CA ASN A 44 -3.66 14.50 5.96
C ASN A 44 -3.48 13.69 4.66
N HIS A 45 -4.52 13.61 3.84
CA HIS A 45 -4.54 12.76 2.63
C HIS A 45 -4.51 13.56 1.32
N TYR A 46 -4.41 14.89 1.35
CA TYR A 46 -4.42 15.76 0.18
C TYR A 46 -3.44 15.32 -0.92
N VAL A 47 -2.18 15.04 -0.57
CA VAL A 47 -1.17 14.56 -1.53
C VAL A 47 -1.50 13.13 -2.00
N GLY A 48 -1.97 12.27 -1.11
CA GLY A 48 -2.37 10.89 -1.44
C GLY A 48 -3.52 10.84 -2.46
N TYR A 49 -4.54 11.69 -2.30
CA TYR A 49 -5.63 11.81 -3.27
C TYR A 49 -5.15 12.24 -4.65
N LEU A 50 -4.17 13.16 -4.72
CA LEU A 50 -3.57 13.62 -5.96
C LEU A 50 -2.84 12.48 -6.69
N HIS A 51 -2.04 11.69 -5.95
CA HIS A 51 -1.36 10.52 -6.50
C HIS A 51 -2.34 9.44 -6.95
N ASN A 52 -3.38 9.17 -6.16
CA ASN A 52 -4.41 8.18 -6.49
C ASN A 52 -5.21 8.59 -7.74
N ALA A 53 -5.52 9.88 -7.87
CA ALA A 53 -6.17 10.41 -9.06
C ALA A 53 -5.32 10.22 -10.32
N ALA A 54 -4.00 10.22 -10.21
CA ALA A 54 -3.08 9.99 -11.34
C ALA A 54 -3.03 8.52 -11.79
N THR A 55 -3.15 7.57 -10.86
CA THR A 55 -3.02 6.12 -11.13
C THR A 55 -4.07 5.58 -12.11
N GLY A 56 -5.25 6.23 -12.20
CA GLY A 56 -6.36 5.79 -13.07
C GLY A 56 -6.48 6.54 -14.41
N GLN A 57 -5.51 7.38 -14.79
CA GLN A 57 -5.67 8.32 -15.92
C GLN A 57 -4.97 7.84 -17.19
N PRO A 58 -5.52 8.18 -18.38
CA PRO A 58 -4.91 7.79 -19.64
C PRO A 58 -3.53 8.43 -19.81
N ALA A 59 -2.62 7.73 -20.48
CA ALA A 59 -1.21 8.12 -20.60
C ALA A 59 -0.99 9.55 -21.15
N TRP A 60 -1.88 10.06 -22.00
CA TRP A 60 -1.79 11.43 -22.53
C TRP A 60 -1.95 12.51 -21.46
N ALA A 61 -2.57 12.19 -20.32
CA ALA A 61 -2.76 13.10 -19.19
C ALA A 61 -1.67 12.95 -18.11
N ALA A 62 -0.77 11.96 -18.21
CA ALA A 62 0.21 11.65 -17.17
C ALA A 62 1.15 12.84 -16.86
N TRP A 63 1.61 13.56 -17.89
CA TRP A 63 2.48 14.73 -17.72
C TRP A 63 1.81 15.87 -16.93
N TRP A 64 0.49 16.00 -17.08
CA TRP A 64 -0.31 17.04 -16.43
C TRP A 64 -0.47 16.74 -14.94
N PHE A 65 -0.73 15.48 -14.56
CA PHE A 65 -0.78 15.07 -13.16
C PHE A 65 0.60 15.13 -12.50
N GLN A 66 1.67 14.74 -13.21
CA GLN A 66 3.04 14.85 -12.69
C GLN A 66 3.43 16.29 -12.38
N LEU A 67 3.12 17.25 -13.28
CA LEU A 67 3.32 18.68 -13.03
C LEU A 67 2.67 19.11 -11.70
N TRP A 68 1.41 18.73 -11.47
CA TRP A 68 0.70 19.11 -10.24
C TRP A 68 1.24 18.39 -9.01
N ILE A 69 1.64 17.12 -9.12
CA ILE A 69 2.30 16.38 -8.04
C ILE A 69 3.57 17.11 -7.60
N GLU A 70 4.43 17.48 -8.55
CA GLU A 70 5.69 18.18 -8.26
C GLU A 70 5.49 19.56 -7.63
N VAL A 71 4.43 20.28 -8.02
CA VAL A 71 4.10 21.60 -7.47
C VAL A 71 3.46 21.51 -6.08
N VAL A 72 2.54 20.55 -5.89
CA VAL A 72 1.71 20.42 -4.69
C VAL A 72 2.44 19.72 -3.57
N THR A 73 3.17 18.63 -3.85
CA THR A 73 3.79 17.79 -2.81
C THR A 73 4.72 18.57 -1.87
N PRO A 74 5.62 19.43 -2.37
CA PRO A 74 6.49 20.23 -1.51
C PRO A 74 5.74 21.34 -0.74
N ASN A 75 4.55 21.72 -1.21
CA ASN A 75 3.79 22.88 -0.74
C ASN A 75 2.39 22.50 -0.22
N ALA A 76 2.18 21.24 0.19
CA ALA A 76 0.85 20.69 0.44
C ALA A 76 0.01 21.54 1.41
N GLY A 77 0.64 22.08 2.46
CA GLY A 77 -0.04 22.97 3.41
C GLY A 77 -0.61 24.24 2.76
N LEU A 78 0.11 24.86 1.83
CA LEU A 78 -0.36 26.04 1.10
C LEU A 78 -1.60 25.71 0.27
N PHE A 79 -1.58 24.59 -0.43
CA PHE A 79 -2.67 24.16 -1.29
C PHE A 79 -3.91 23.73 -0.50
N VAL A 80 -3.75 23.02 0.62
CA VAL A 80 -4.84 22.68 1.54
C VAL A 80 -5.54 23.94 2.06
N TRP A 81 -4.78 24.93 2.53
CA TRP A 81 -5.35 26.20 3.00
C TRP A 81 -5.96 27.03 1.87
N GLY A 82 -5.32 27.06 0.71
CA GLY A 82 -5.83 27.75 -0.47
C GLY A 82 -7.19 27.20 -0.92
N THR A 83 -7.30 25.88 -1.02
CA THR A 83 -8.55 25.16 -1.29
C THR A 83 -9.63 25.50 -0.26
N ARG A 84 -9.35 25.37 1.05
CA ARG A 84 -10.33 25.63 2.12
C ARG A 84 -10.95 27.00 2.01
N LEU A 85 -10.10 28.01 1.81
CA LEU A 85 -10.53 29.40 1.67
C LEU A 85 -11.31 29.61 0.37
N ALA A 86 -10.86 29.03 -0.74
CA ALA A 86 -11.52 29.15 -2.04
C ALA A 86 -12.92 28.52 -2.05
N GLU A 87 -13.06 27.28 -1.56
CA GLU A 87 -14.35 26.58 -1.51
C GLU A 87 -15.34 27.27 -0.57
N THR A 88 -14.87 27.72 0.59
CA THR A 88 -15.69 28.46 1.55
C THR A 88 -16.17 29.78 0.95
N ALA A 89 -15.28 30.52 0.27
CA ALA A 89 -15.62 31.78 -0.37
C ALA A 89 -16.62 31.56 -1.52
N LEU A 90 -16.44 30.54 -2.36
CA LEU A 90 -17.37 30.19 -3.43
C LEU A 90 -18.74 29.78 -2.89
N ALA A 91 -18.79 28.97 -1.84
CA ALA A 91 -20.03 28.57 -1.18
C ALA A 91 -20.81 29.79 -0.67
N LEU A 92 -20.15 30.67 0.08
CA LEU A 92 -20.78 31.88 0.61
C LEU A 92 -21.24 32.83 -0.51
N ALA A 93 -20.41 33.03 -1.53
CA ALA A 93 -20.74 33.91 -2.65
C ALA A 93 -21.92 33.37 -3.48
N LEU A 94 -22.00 32.05 -3.66
CA LEU A 94 -23.14 31.39 -4.30
C LEU A 94 -24.40 31.49 -3.44
N LEU A 95 -24.35 31.22 -2.14
CA LEU A 95 -25.53 31.29 -1.26
C LEU A 95 -26.08 32.72 -1.16
N LEU A 96 -25.21 33.70 -0.97
CA LEU A 96 -25.59 35.11 -0.80
C LEU A 96 -25.89 35.81 -2.14
N GLY A 97 -25.26 35.36 -3.22
CA GLY A 97 -25.42 36.00 -4.54
C GLY A 97 -24.58 37.25 -4.57
N PHE A 98 -23.31 37.09 -4.26
CA PHE A 98 -22.32 38.14 -4.16
C PHE A 98 -21.36 38.08 -5.35
N ALA A 99 -21.10 39.23 -5.96
CA ALA A 99 -20.27 39.41 -7.14
C ALA A 99 -20.53 38.34 -8.22
N ARG A 100 -21.80 38.05 -8.52
CA ARG A 100 -22.20 36.84 -9.27
C ARG A 100 -21.45 36.63 -10.57
N LYS A 101 -21.22 37.70 -11.35
CA LYS A 101 -20.40 37.63 -12.56
C LYS A 101 -18.96 37.16 -12.29
N ILE A 102 -18.27 37.72 -11.29
CA ILE A 102 -16.94 37.25 -10.90
C ILE A 102 -17.01 35.83 -10.33
N THR A 103 -17.93 35.58 -9.40
CA THR A 103 -18.09 34.29 -8.72
C THR A 103 -18.30 33.14 -9.70
N TYR A 104 -19.08 33.33 -10.77
CA TYR A 104 -19.28 32.28 -11.76
C TYR A 104 -18.04 32.05 -12.64
N LEU A 105 -17.32 33.12 -13.01
CA LEU A 105 -16.07 32.99 -13.76
C LEU A 105 -14.98 32.31 -12.94
N VAL A 106 -14.79 32.75 -11.70
CA VAL A 106 -13.85 32.15 -10.75
C VAL A 106 -14.25 30.71 -10.46
N GLY A 107 -15.54 30.43 -10.31
CA GLY A 107 -16.06 29.08 -10.13
C GLY A 107 -15.72 28.13 -11.29
N ILE A 108 -15.83 28.59 -12.54
CA ILE A 108 -15.40 27.82 -13.73
C ILE A 108 -13.90 27.56 -13.69
N LEU A 109 -13.09 28.61 -13.49
CA LEU A 109 -11.63 28.49 -13.48
C LEU A 109 -11.15 27.58 -12.34
N PHE A 110 -11.74 27.73 -11.16
CA PHE A 110 -11.42 26.91 -9.99
C PHE A 110 -11.87 25.46 -10.20
N SER A 111 -13.05 25.21 -10.80
CA SER A 111 -13.51 23.86 -11.13
C SER A 111 -12.58 23.16 -12.12
N LEU A 112 -12.06 23.88 -13.11
CA LEU A 112 -11.06 23.36 -14.06
C LEU A 112 -9.69 23.14 -13.40
N LEU A 113 -9.34 23.94 -12.39
CA LEU A 113 -8.11 23.81 -11.62
C LEU A 113 -8.17 22.60 -10.67
N ILE A 114 -9.25 22.42 -9.91
CA ILE A 114 -9.40 21.29 -8.97
C ILE A 114 -9.63 19.96 -9.68
N TRP A 115 -10.09 19.98 -10.94
CA TRP A 115 -10.12 18.79 -11.80
C TRP A 115 -8.74 18.13 -11.93
N SER A 116 -7.68 18.93 -11.79
CA SER A 116 -6.29 18.49 -11.85
C SER A 116 -5.65 18.26 -10.48
N THR A 117 -6.42 18.34 -9.39
CA THR A 117 -5.95 18.11 -8.03
C THR A 117 -6.75 17.03 -7.30
N ALA A 118 -6.38 16.74 -6.06
CA ALA A 118 -7.02 15.82 -5.11
C ALA A 118 -8.56 15.94 -4.96
N GLU A 119 -9.18 16.98 -5.49
CA GLU A 119 -10.58 17.38 -5.26
C GLU A 119 -11.50 17.21 -6.47
N GLY A 120 -11.05 16.57 -7.55
CA GLY A 120 -11.95 16.13 -8.61
C GLY A 120 -12.94 15.09 -8.07
N PHE A 121 -14.10 15.51 -7.58
CA PHE A 121 -15.10 14.62 -6.99
C PHE A 121 -15.52 13.50 -7.97
N SER A 122 -15.03 12.28 -7.71
CA SER A 122 -15.72 11.01 -7.98
C SER A 122 -15.15 9.93 -7.06
N GLY A 123 -15.97 9.36 -6.17
CA GLY A 123 -15.74 8.01 -5.63
C GLY A 123 -16.62 6.98 -6.35
N PRO A 124 -16.48 5.66 -6.12
CA PRO A 124 -15.32 4.95 -5.58
C PRO A 124 -14.36 4.57 -6.72
N TYR A 125 -13.06 4.64 -6.43
CA TYR A 125 -12.00 4.28 -7.37
C TYR A 125 -11.95 2.77 -7.56
N SER A 126 -12.58 2.27 -8.62
CA SER A 126 -12.42 0.91 -9.13
C SER A 126 -12.21 0.93 -10.64
N VAL A 127 -11.50 -0.09 -11.15
CA VAL A 127 -11.21 -0.29 -12.56
C VAL A 127 -12.54 -0.46 -13.32
N GLY A 128 -12.85 0.47 -14.24
CA GLY A 128 -14.07 0.47 -15.07
C GLY A 128 -14.97 1.71 -14.98
N ALA A 129 -14.64 2.71 -14.16
CA ALA A 129 -15.45 3.93 -14.06
C ALA A 129 -15.14 4.96 -15.16
N ASN A 130 -15.90 4.93 -16.27
CA ASN A 130 -15.98 6.07 -17.19
C ASN A 130 -16.95 7.13 -16.65
N ASN A 131 -16.49 7.94 -15.68
CA ASN A 131 -17.27 9.08 -15.20
C ASN A 131 -16.61 10.38 -15.68
N ILE A 132 -17.32 11.17 -16.48
CA ILE A 132 -16.92 12.53 -16.82
C ILE A 132 -16.98 13.33 -15.51
N GLY A 133 -15.83 13.54 -14.87
CA GLY A 133 -15.70 14.00 -13.48
C GLY A 133 -16.55 15.23 -13.12
N ALA A 134 -16.98 15.32 -11.84
CA ALA A 134 -17.89 16.35 -11.33
C ALA A 134 -17.48 17.79 -11.67
N ALA A 135 -16.18 18.06 -11.89
CA ALA A 135 -15.67 19.34 -12.32
C ALA A 135 -16.28 19.85 -13.65
N ILE A 136 -16.47 18.97 -14.65
CA ILE A 136 -17.11 19.37 -15.92
C ILE A 136 -18.58 19.72 -15.69
N SER A 137 -19.28 18.95 -14.85
CA SER A 137 -20.65 19.26 -14.44
C SER A 137 -20.73 20.62 -13.73
N TYR A 138 -19.76 20.97 -12.89
CA TYR A 138 -19.70 22.26 -12.20
C TYR A 138 -19.45 23.42 -13.16
N VAL A 139 -18.52 23.24 -14.12
CA VAL A 139 -18.29 24.20 -15.20
C VAL A 139 -19.58 24.44 -15.99
N LEU A 140 -20.32 23.38 -16.32
CA LEU A 140 -21.59 23.48 -17.03
C LEU A 140 -22.68 24.19 -16.21
N ILE A 141 -22.75 23.94 -14.89
CA ILE A 141 -23.70 24.62 -13.99
C ILE A 141 -23.35 26.11 -13.88
N PHE A 142 -22.08 26.47 -13.71
CA PHE A 142 -21.65 27.88 -13.70
C PHE A 142 -21.92 28.56 -15.05
N ALA A 143 -21.66 27.88 -16.18
CA ALA A 143 -21.99 28.40 -17.50
C ALA A 143 -23.51 28.60 -17.67
N ALA A 144 -24.32 27.68 -17.18
CA ALA A 144 -25.78 27.83 -17.15
C ALA A 144 -26.20 29.04 -16.30
N LEU A 145 -25.60 29.24 -15.13
CA LEU A 145 -25.85 30.42 -14.29
C LEU A 145 -25.47 31.74 -14.99
N ILE A 146 -24.39 31.76 -15.78
CA ILE A 146 -24.01 32.90 -16.63
C ILE A 146 -25.08 33.14 -17.71
N VAL A 147 -25.49 32.10 -18.44
CA VAL A 147 -26.53 32.22 -19.50
C VAL A 147 -27.87 32.69 -18.92
N ILE A 148 -28.26 32.19 -17.76
CA ILE A 148 -29.47 32.63 -17.06
C ILE A 148 -29.34 34.09 -16.63
N ASN A 149 -28.19 34.50 -16.08
CA ASN A 149 -27.97 35.89 -15.69
C ASN A 149 -27.95 36.86 -16.88
N LEU A 150 -27.34 36.47 -18.01
CA LEU A 150 -27.36 37.24 -19.27
C LEU A 150 -28.79 37.51 -19.78
N ARG A 151 -29.71 36.54 -19.59
CA ARG A 151 -31.10 36.63 -20.05
C ARG A 151 -32.05 37.28 -19.04
N ALA A 152 -31.85 37.05 -17.75
CA ALA A 152 -32.77 37.47 -16.68
C ALA A 152 -32.39 38.81 -16.03
N GLY A 153 -31.13 39.25 -16.15
CA GLY A 153 -30.64 40.47 -15.54
C GLY A 153 -30.46 40.38 -14.00
N PRO A 154 -30.54 41.51 -13.28
CA PRO A 154 -30.33 41.57 -11.84
C PRO A 154 -31.34 40.70 -11.08
N SER A 155 -30.89 39.98 -10.04
CA SER A 155 -31.76 39.14 -9.21
C SER A 155 -32.12 39.87 -7.91
N PRO A 156 -33.41 40.07 -7.61
CA PRO A 156 -33.83 40.74 -6.37
C PRO A 156 -33.58 39.92 -5.11
N TYR A 157 -33.13 38.66 -5.26
CA TYR A 157 -32.82 37.73 -4.18
C TYR A 157 -31.31 37.50 -4.03
N SER A 158 -30.51 38.52 -4.36
CA SER A 158 -29.05 38.47 -4.28
C SER A 158 -28.52 39.64 -3.45
N LEU A 159 -27.40 39.43 -2.77
CA LEU A 159 -26.69 40.50 -2.07
C LEU A 159 -26.25 41.60 -3.05
N ASP A 160 -25.92 41.24 -4.29
CA ASP A 160 -25.61 42.18 -5.36
C ASP A 160 -26.70 43.22 -5.58
N TYR A 161 -27.98 42.82 -5.61
CA TYR A 161 -29.10 43.76 -5.79
C TYR A 161 -29.18 44.79 -4.65
N LEU A 162 -28.89 44.38 -3.42
CA LEU A 162 -28.84 45.30 -2.27
C LEU A 162 -27.66 46.27 -2.39
N ILE A 163 -26.49 45.78 -2.79
CA ILE A 163 -25.30 46.62 -2.96
C ILE A 163 -25.52 47.62 -4.11
N GLU A 164 -26.05 47.17 -5.26
CA GLU A 164 -26.29 48.03 -6.43
C GLU A 164 -27.30 49.13 -6.17
N SER A 165 -28.28 48.89 -5.28
CA SER A 165 -29.24 49.92 -4.88
C SER A 165 -28.59 51.11 -4.16
N ARG A 166 -27.39 50.90 -3.58
CA ARG A 166 -26.64 51.89 -2.82
C ARG A 166 -25.36 52.35 -3.53
N TRP A 167 -24.79 51.48 -4.37
CA TRP A 167 -23.61 51.72 -5.19
C TRP A 167 -23.79 51.12 -6.60
N PRO A 168 -24.37 51.89 -7.55
CA PRO A 168 -24.64 51.41 -8.91
C PRO A 168 -23.39 50.94 -9.68
N GLY A 169 -22.21 51.42 -9.29
CA GLY A 169 -20.93 51.00 -9.87
C GLY A 169 -20.57 49.53 -9.64
N TRP A 170 -21.19 48.88 -8.65
CA TRP A 170 -21.00 47.45 -8.35
C TRP A 170 -21.40 46.53 -9.51
N ARG A 171 -22.32 46.99 -10.38
CA ARG A 171 -22.81 46.26 -11.57
C ARG A 171 -21.71 45.74 -12.49
N LYS A 172 -20.54 46.40 -12.52
CA LYS A 172 -19.39 45.94 -13.31
C LYS A 172 -18.92 44.54 -12.90
N PHE A 173 -19.12 44.18 -11.63
CA PHE A 173 -18.65 42.95 -10.99
C PHE A 173 -19.76 41.93 -10.74
N SER A 174 -21.02 42.37 -10.65
CA SER A 174 -22.17 41.50 -10.38
C SER A 174 -22.95 41.07 -11.63
N GLU A 175 -23.03 41.92 -12.67
CA GLU A 175 -23.92 41.71 -13.82
C GLU A 175 -23.21 41.69 -15.16
N TRP A 176 -23.72 40.86 -16.08
CA TRP A 176 -23.34 40.88 -17.49
C TRP A 176 -24.21 41.79 -18.35
N ASN A 177 -25.46 42.01 -17.94
CA ASN A 177 -26.39 42.89 -18.62
C ASN A 177 -26.76 44.05 -17.68
N ALA A 178 -25.98 45.14 -17.75
CA ALA A 178 -26.11 46.29 -16.87
C ALA A 178 -27.21 47.28 -17.31
N ASP A 179 -27.82 47.06 -18.47
CA ASP A 179 -28.76 48.00 -19.11
C ASP A 179 -30.19 47.90 -18.54
N VAL A 180 -30.48 46.87 -17.74
CA VAL A 180 -31.78 46.70 -17.08
C VAL A 180 -31.86 47.58 -15.81
N PRO A 181 -32.85 48.48 -15.70
CA PRO A 181 -33.09 49.26 -14.49
C PRO A 181 -33.56 48.39 -13.30
N LEU A 182 -33.07 48.64 -12.08
CA LEU A 182 -33.37 47.81 -10.87
C LEU A 182 -34.83 47.88 -10.42
N ASP A 183 -35.50 48.99 -10.74
CA ASP A 183 -36.92 49.26 -10.49
C ASP A 183 -37.84 48.47 -11.43
N GLN A 184 -37.31 47.95 -12.53
CA GLN A 184 -38.03 47.12 -13.49
C GLN A 184 -37.87 45.62 -13.23
N VAL A 185 -37.12 45.22 -12.20
CA VAL A 185 -36.90 43.81 -11.84
C VAL A 185 -38.11 43.28 -11.05
N PRO A 186 -38.93 42.38 -11.62
CA PRO A 186 -40.15 41.93 -10.98
C PRO A 186 -39.85 41.07 -9.75
N ARG A 187 -40.37 41.47 -8.58
CA ARG A 187 -40.38 40.63 -7.35
C ARG A 187 -41.59 39.71 -7.41
N LEU A 188 -41.39 38.42 -7.16
CA LEU A 188 -42.51 37.47 -7.18
C LEU A 188 -43.35 37.57 -5.92
N SER A 189 -44.63 37.20 -6.01
CA SER A 189 -45.48 37.06 -4.84
C SER A 189 -45.07 35.85 -4.00
N TRP A 190 -45.32 35.91 -2.69
CA TRP A 190 -45.01 34.83 -1.74
C TRP A 190 -45.61 33.47 -2.12
N ARG A 191 -46.71 33.47 -2.87
CA ARG A 191 -47.39 32.26 -3.37
C ARG A 191 -46.52 31.42 -4.33
N VAL A 192 -45.54 32.04 -5.00
CA VAL A 192 -44.57 31.36 -5.88
C VAL A 192 -43.24 31.16 -5.17
N GLN A 193 -42.85 32.08 -4.28
CA GLN A 193 -41.61 31.96 -3.50
C GLN A 193 -41.65 30.79 -2.52
N GLY A 194 -42.78 30.57 -1.81
CA GLY A 194 -42.91 29.52 -0.80
C GLY A 194 -42.67 28.09 -1.35
N PRO A 195 -43.33 27.68 -2.44
CA PRO A 195 -43.09 26.36 -3.07
C PRO A 195 -41.68 26.20 -3.62
N ALA A 196 -41.08 27.25 -4.19
CA ALA A 196 -39.70 27.22 -4.68
C ALA A 196 -38.70 27.06 -3.52
N LEU A 197 -38.92 27.74 -2.40
CA LEU A 197 -38.11 27.61 -1.19
C LEU A 197 -38.22 26.20 -0.60
N ALA A 198 -39.43 25.64 -0.55
CA ALA A 198 -39.67 24.28 -0.08
C ALA A 198 -38.97 23.23 -0.97
N GLY A 199 -38.98 23.41 -2.29
CA GLY A 199 -38.25 22.55 -3.23
C GLY A 199 -36.73 22.60 -3.04
N VAL A 200 -36.17 23.79 -2.81
CA VAL A 200 -34.74 23.94 -2.50
C VAL A 200 -34.41 23.28 -1.15
N LEU A 201 -35.22 23.50 -0.11
CA LEU A 201 -35.01 22.89 1.21
C LEU A 201 -35.09 21.35 1.16
N LEU A 202 -36.01 20.79 0.36
CA LEU A 202 -36.12 19.35 0.16
C LEU A 202 -34.88 18.79 -0.57
N LEU A 203 -34.41 19.48 -1.61
CA LEU A 203 -33.19 19.09 -2.32
C LEU A 203 -31.97 19.11 -1.39
N VAL A 204 -31.85 20.14 -0.55
CA VAL A 204 -30.80 20.25 0.48
C VAL A 204 -30.89 19.11 1.49
N ALA A 205 -32.10 18.78 1.97
CA ALA A 205 -32.30 17.67 2.89
C ALA A 205 -31.93 16.31 2.27
N LEU A 206 -32.27 16.09 1.00
CA LEU A 206 -31.89 14.87 0.26
C LEU A 206 -30.39 14.77 0.04
N LEU A 207 -29.72 15.88 -0.30
CA LEU A 207 -28.27 15.93 -0.46
C LEU A 207 -27.55 15.71 0.88
N LEU A 208 -28.04 16.29 1.98
CA LEU A 208 -27.51 16.07 3.33
C LEU A 208 -27.75 14.63 3.82
N ALA A 209 -28.89 14.02 3.47
CA ALA A 209 -29.16 12.61 3.77
C ALA A 209 -28.26 11.66 2.96
N GLY A 210 -28.04 11.94 1.67
CA GLY A 210 -27.07 11.22 0.83
C GLY A 210 -25.64 11.36 1.35
N LEU A 211 -25.25 12.56 1.78
CA LEU A 211 -23.96 12.82 2.42
C LEU A 211 -23.83 12.08 3.77
N HIS A 212 -24.85 12.11 4.62
CA HIS A 212 -24.85 11.36 5.88
C HIS A 212 -24.75 9.85 5.64
N SER A 213 -25.41 9.33 4.59
CA SER A 213 -25.26 7.94 4.16
C SER A 213 -23.86 7.63 3.65
N ALA A 214 -23.24 8.54 2.89
CA ALA A 214 -21.88 8.39 2.35
C ALA A 214 -20.79 8.53 3.42
N LEU A 215 -20.97 9.41 4.41
CA LEU A 215 -20.07 9.60 5.55
C LEU A 215 -20.21 8.50 6.62
N ASN A 216 -21.35 7.79 6.64
CA ASN A 216 -21.55 6.60 7.47
C ASN A 216 -21.16 5.29 6.76
N VAL A 217 -20.77 5.34 5.48
CA VAL A 217 -19.92 4.29 4.93
C VAL A 217 -18.60 4.42 5.67
N ARG A 218 -18.31 3.45 6.55
CA ARG A 218 -17.04 3.42 7.27
C ARG A 218 -15.94 3.60 6.22
N SER A 219 -15.13 4.64 6.37
CA SER A 219 -13.82 4.68 5.72
C SER A 219 -13.16 3.34 5.98
N ALA A 220 -12.45 2.81 4.98
CA ALA A 220 -11.52 1.72 5.19
C ALA A 220 -10.82 1.96 6.55
N SER A 221 -11.04 1.10 7.54
CA SER A 221 -10.36 1.22 8.83
C SER A 221 -8.85 1.27 8.56
N PRO A 222 -8.04 1.82 9.48
CA PRO A 222 -6.61 1.64 9.45
C PRO A 222 -6.18 0.19 9.19
N ASP A 223 -7.00 -0.81 9.56
CA ASP A 223 -6.77 -2.23 9.25
C ASP A 223 -6.97 -2.56 7.76
N SER A 224 -7.95 -1.96 7.08
CA SER A 224 -8.14 -2.13 5.63
C SER A 224 -7.25 -1.22 4.77
N ALA A 225 -6.78 -0.09 5.29
CA ALA A 225 -5.70 0.68 4.68
C ALA A 225 -4.33 0.00 4.91
N ALA A 226 -4.11 -0.62 6.06
CA ALA A 226 -2.97 -1.48 6.32
C ALA A 226 -3.03 -2.75 5.46
N ALA A 227 -4.21 -3.34 5.21
CA ALA A 227 -4.38 -4.46 4.27
C ALA A 227 -4.06 -4.08 2.81
N ALA A 228 -4.06 -2.78 2.48
CA ALA A 228 -3.70 -2.30 1.15
C ALA A 228 -2.19 -2.00 0.98
N VAL A 229 -1.40 -2.00 2.06
CA VAL A 229 0.02 -1.58 2.04
C VAL A 229 0.95 -2.46 2.92
N SER A 230 0.41 -3.46 3.60
CA SER A 230 1.21 -4.39 4.43
C SER A 230 1.44 -5.70 3.70
N PRO A 231 2.58 -6.39 3.94
CA PRO A 231 2.66 -7.82 3.69
C PRO A 231 1.41 -8.49 4.29
N LEU A 232 0.76 -9.36 3.52
CA LEU A 232 -0.39 -10.16 3.90
C LEU A 232 -0.13 -10.95 5.19
N SER A 233 1.14 -11.22 5.50
CA SER A 233 1.57 -11.84 6.76
C SER A 233 1.21 -11.06 8.04
N LEU A 234 0.86 -9.77 7.97
CA LEU A 234 0.33 -9.03 9.13
C LEU A 234 -1.16 -9.29 9.39
N ALA A 235 -1.86 -10.06 8.54
CA ALA A 235 -3.26 -10.43 8.76
C ALA A 235 -3.46 -11.39 9.95
N SER A 236 -2.40 -12.09 10.39
CA SER A 236 -2.42 -13.06 11.49
C SER A 236 -1.13 -13.01 12.29
N ASN A 237 -1.24 -13.04 13.62
CA ASN A 237 -0.10 -13.12 14.53
C ASN A 237 0.36 -14.57 14.77
N LYS A 238 -0.25 -15.55 14.09
CA LYS A 238 0.13 -16.96 14.16
C LYS A 238 0.89 -17.34 12.88
N PRO A 239 1.84 -18.27 12.95
CA PRO A 239 2.42 -18.84 11.74
C PRO A 239 1.37 -19.65 10.94
N ILE A 240 1.70 -19.99 9.69
CA ILE A 240 0.91 -20.98 8.93
C ILE A 240 0.88 -22.31 9.71
N ALA A 241 -0.26 -23.02 9.67
CA ALA A 241 -0.43 -24.23 10.47
C ALA A 241 0.48 -25.38 10.00
N GLU A 242 0.57 -25.58 8.68
CA GLU A 242 1.35 -26.65 8.07
C GLU A 242 2.21 -26.05 6.94
N ALA A 243 3.53 -26.28 7.01
CA ALA A 243 4.43 -25.94 5.91
C ALA A 243 4.44 -27.04 4.85
N ARG A 244 4.72 -26.64 3.61
CA ARG A 244 4.95 -27.58 2.50
C ARG A 244 6.26 -28.33 2.73
N ASP A 245 6.25 -29.64 2.56
CA ASP A 245 7.47 -30.44 2.66
C ASP A 245 8.45 -30.04 1.55
N ALA A 246 9.62 -29.53 1.96
CA ALA A 246 10.67 -29.14 1.04
C ALA A 246 11.55 -30.32 0.64
N ARG A 247 11.44 -31.50 1.27
CA ARG A 247 12.35 -32.62 0.96
C ARG A 247 12.23 -33.05 -0.49
N LEU A 248 13.39 -33.30 -1.12
CA LEU A 248 13.45 -33.89 -2.45
C LEU A 248 12.72 -35.25 -2.42
N PRO A 249 11.68 -35.46 -3.23
CA PRO A 249 11.00 -36.75 -3.27
C PRO A 249 11.95 -37.85 -3.78
N PRO A 250 11.69 -39.12 -3.48
CA PRO A 250 12.52 -40.23 -3.97
C PRO A 250 12.67 -40.22 -5.50
N LEU A 251 13.85 -40.61 -5.99
CA LEU A 251 14.09 -40.75 -7.42
C LEU A 251 13.12 -41.80 -7.99
N THR A 252 12.43 -41.45 -9.08
CA THR A 252 11.51 -42.39 -9.73
C THR A 252 12.30 -43.50 -10.45
N PRO A 253 12.07 -44.79 -10.17
CA PRO A 253 12.85 -45.89 -10.75
C PRO A 253 12.46 -46.20 -12.20
N GLY A 254 13.37 -46.86 -12.93
CA GLY A 254 13.15 -47.36 -14.30
C GLY A 254 13.70 -46.44 -15.40
N ASP A 255 13.70 -46.89 -16.66
CA ASP A 255 14.21 -46.09 -17.79
C ASP A 255 13.17 -45.08 -18.32
N SER A 256 11.91 -45.26 -17.91
CA SER A 256 10.76 -44.50 -18.37
C SER A 256 9.88 -44.15 -17.16
N VAL A 257 9.61 -42.87 -16.98
CA VAL A 257 8.89 -42.30 -15.85
C VAL A 257 7.60 -41.68 -16.36
N GLU A 258 6.47 -42.11 -15.85
CA GLU A 258 5.17 -41.53 -16.19
C GLU A 258 4.76 -40.51 -15.12
N ILE A 259 4.47 -39.28 -15.54
CA ILE A 259 3.96 -38.21 -14.67
C ILE A 259 2.54 -37.86 -15.11
N ARG A 260 1.62 -37.87 -14.14
CA ARG A 260 0.24 -37.41 -14.34
C ARG A 260 0.03 -36.14 -13.55
N ILE A 261 -0.26 -35.05 -14.24
CA ILE A 261 -0.47 -33.74 -13.64
C ILE A 261 -1.89 -33.29 -13.98
N ASN A 262 -2.62 -32.86 -12.96
CA ASN A 262 -3.94 -32.26 -13.13
C ASN A 262 -3.83 -30.75 -12.90
N SER A 263 -4.29 -29.95 -13.86
CA SER A 263 -4.48 -28.51 -13.68
C SER A 263 -5.86 -28.25 -13.07
N SER A 264 -5.97 -27.41 -12.06
CA SER A 264 -7.25 -27.06 -11.44
C SER A 264 -7.23 -25.69 -10.76
N ASP A 265 -8.43 -25.15 -10.52
CA ASP A 265 -8.63 -23.95 -9.73
C ASP A 265 -8.80 -24.35 -8.26
N ASP A 266 -7.84 -23.98 -7.42
CA ASP A 266 -7.82 -24.39 -6.01
C ASP A 266 -7.60 -23.18 -5.09
N THR A 267 -8.18 -23.25 -3.89
CA THR A 267 -7.89 -22.26 -2.86
C THR A 267 -6.70 -22.73 -2.04
N VAL A 268 -5.62 -21.94 -2.02
CA VAL A 268 -4.38 -22.24 -1.28
C VAL A 268 -4.11 -21.18 -0.23
N GLU A 269 -3.51 -21.57 0.90
CA GLU A 269 -3.02 -20.62 1.90
C GLU A 269 -1.66 -20.07 1.44
N ILE A 270 -1.53 -18.74 1.36
CA ILE A 270 -0.31 -18.05 0.87
C ILE A 270 0.41 -17.27 1.97
N ALA A 271 -0.29 -16.99 3.07
CA ALA A 271 0.22 -16.45 4.32
C ALA A 271 -0.77 -16.86 5.42
N SER A 272 -0.38 -16.79 6.71
CA SER A 272 -1.25 -17.25 7.79
C SER A 272 -2.63 -16.58 7.77
N GLY A 273 -3.68 -17.39 7.62
CA GLY A 273 -5.07 -16.93 7.55
C GLY A 273 -5.47 -16.24 6.24
N VAL A 274 -4.57 -16.20 5.25
CA VAL A 274 -4.78 -15.57 3.93
C VAL A 274 -4.88 -16.65 2.86
N GLN A 275 -6.08 -16.75 2.30
CA GLN A 275 -6.39 -17.69 1.23
C GLN A 275 -6.22 -17.01 -0.13
N TYR A 276 -5.84 -17.76 -1.16
CA TYR A 276 -5.69 -17.28 -2.52
C TYR A 276 -6.38 -18.23 -3.51
N GLN A 277 -7.12 -17.68 -4.46
CA GLN A 277 -7.69 -18.43 -5.59
C GLN A 277 -6.60 -18.67 -6.64
N ALA A 278 -5.89 -19.80 -6.53
CA ALA A 278 -4.78 -20.15 -7.39
C ALA A 278 -5.23 -21.01 -8.57
N TRP A 279 -4.43 -20.97 -9.63
CA TRP A 279 -4.42 -21.99 -10.67
C TRP A 279 -3.23 -22.89 -10.37
N THR A 280 -3.47 -24.19 -10.24
CA THR A 280 -2.47 -25.12 -9.71
C THR A 280 -2.17 -26.24 -10.67
N PHE A 281 -0.97 -26.80 -10.53
CA PHE A 281 -0.68 -28.16 -10.95
C PHE A 281 -0.73 -29.04 -9.72
N GLY A 282 -1.64 -30.02 -9.66
CA GLY A 282 -1.71 -30.98 -8.55
C GLY A 282 -2.24 -30.41 -7.23
N LYS A 283 -3.07 -29.35 -7.26
CA LYS A 283 -3.73 -28.73 -6.09
C LYS A 283 -2.81 -27.98 -5.13
N THR A 284 -1.55 -27.77 -5.51
CA THR A 284 -0.55 -27.07 -4.68
C THR A 284 0.19 -26.02 -5.51
N VAL A 285 0.80 -25.06 -4.80
CA VAL A 285 1.72 -24.08 -5.41
C VAL A 285 3.00 -24.05 -4.56
N PRO A 286 4.17 -24.44 -5.08
CA PRO A 286 4.39 -25.00 -6.41
C PRO A 286 3.62 -26.33 -6.60
N GLY A 287 3.47 -26.73 -7.86
CA GLY A 287 3.02 -28.07 -8.20
C GLY A 287 4.01 -29.16 -7.75
N PRO A 288 3.67 -30.45 -7.93
CA PRO A 288 4.49 -31.57 -7.51
C PRO A 288 5.94 -31.47 -7.99
N VAL A 289 6.89 -31.71 -7.08
CA VAL A 289 8.29 -31.86 -7.47
C VAL A 289 8.45 -33.17 -8.22
N ILE A 290 9.03 -33.12 -9.41
CA ILE A 290 9.31 -34.29 -10.23
C ILE A 290 10.79 -34.63 -10.07
N HIS A 291 11.12 -35.85 -9.68
CA HIS A 291 12.51 -36.29 -9.52
C HIS A 291 12.83 -37.46 -10.45
N VAL A 292 13.69 -37.17 -11.41
CA VAL A 292 14.14 -38.08 -12.48
C VAL A 292 15.67 -38.03 -12.58
N ARG A 293 16.23 -38.91 -13.41
CA ARG A 293 17.65 -39.01 -13.72
C ARG A 293 17.90 -38.74 -15.19
N GLN A 294 19.04 -38.12 -15.46
CA GLN A 294 19.53 -37.89 -16.80
C GLN A 294 19.50 -39.18 -17.63
N GLY A 295 18.87 -39.10 -18.80
CA GLY A 295 18.67 -40.23 -19.72
C GLY A 295 17.32 -40.93 -19.58
N GLN A 296 16.57 -40.72 -18.50
CA GLN A 296 15.21 -41.26 -18.39
C GLN A 296 14.27 -40.60 -19.41
N THR A 297 13.33 -41.39 -19.94
CA THR A 297 12.21 -40.88 -20.73
C THR A 297 11.08 -40.46 -19.80
N VAL A 298 10.66 -39.20 -19.86
CA VAL A 298 9.54 -38.66 -19.08
C VAL A 298 8.31 -38.65 -19.97
N ASN A 299 7.28 -39.43 -19.60
CA ASN A 299 5.98 -39.47 -20.27
C ASN A 299 5.01 -38.62 -19.46
N VAL A 300 4.60 -37.49 -20.02
CA VAL A 300 3.70 -36.53 -19.40
C VAL A 300 2.28 -36.82 -19.83
N VAL A 301 1.37 -36.84 -18.87
CA VAL A 301 -0.08 -36.75 -19.09
C VAL A 301 -0.57 -35.54 -18.30
N LEU A 302 -0.97 -34.49 -19.02
CA LEU A 302 -1.59 -33.32 -18.44
C LEU A 302 -3.11 -33.41 -18.66
N THR A 303 -3.87 -33.31 -17.58
CA THR A 303 -5.34 -33.18 -17.61
C THR A 303 -5.72 -31.78 -17.13
N ASN A 304 -6.66 -31.13 -17.80
CA ASN A 304 -7.19 -29.84 -17.37
C ASN A 304 -8.56 -29.99 -16.75
N SER A 305 -8.63 -29.84 -15.42
CA SER A 305 -9.87 -29.80 -14.64
C SER A 305 -10.23 -28.38 -14.17
N GLY A 306 -9.53 -27.36 -14.64
CA GLY A 306 -9.79 -25.94 -14.33
C GLY A 306 -10.91 -25.35 -15.19
N THR A 307 -11.12 -24.05 -15.06
CA THR A 307 -12.17 -23.32 -15.79
C THR A 307 -11.70 -22.65 -17.08
N MET A 308 -10.40 -22.62 -17.34
CA MET A 308 -9.80 -22.03 -18.55
C MET A 308 -8.75 -22.95 -19.18
N GLN A 309 -8.28 -22.59 -20.37
CA GLN A 309 -7.25 -23.38 -21.06
C GLN A 309 -5.89 -23.31 -20.33
N HIS A 310 -5.16 -24.42 -20.35
CA HIS A 310 -3.84 -24.55 -19.73
C HIS A 310 -2.92 -25.39 -20.60
N SER A 311 -1.62 -25.20 -20.45
CA SER A 311 -0.57 -26.05 -21.02
C SER A 311 0.52 -26.27 -19.97
N ILE A 312 1.59 -26.97 -20.32
CA ILE A 312 2.74 -27.17 -19.43
C ILE A 312 4.03 -27.18 -20.24
N ASP A 313 4.92 -26.24 -19.95
CA ASP A 313 6.28 -26.10 -20.47
C ASP A 313 7.27 -26.66 -19.45
N PHE A 314 8.22 -27.49 -19.90
CA PHE A 314 9.29 -28.05 -19.08
C PHE A 314 10.64 -27.54 -19.56
N HIS A 315 11.35 -26.76 -18.75
CA HIS A 315 12.69 -26.28 -19.11
C HIS A 315 13.72 -27.42 -19.21
N SER A 316 13.43 -28.60 -18.67
CA SER A 316 14.26 -29.81 -18.80
C SER A 316 14.10 -30.53 -20.16
N ALA A 317 13.12 -30.15 -20.98
CA ALA A 317 12.76 -30.84 -22.21
C ALA A 317 13.29 -30.11 -23.44
N ILE A 318 13.78 -30.88 -24.41
CA ILE A 318 14.17 -30.38 -25.74
C ILE A 318 13.13 -30.89 -26.72
N THR A 319 12.08 -30.10 -26.97
CA THR A 319 10.91 -30.54 -27.73
C THR A 319 10.20 -29.37 -28.43
N PRO A 320 9.52 -29.56 -29.58
CA PRO A 320 8.75 -28.50 -30.23
C PRO A 320 7.53 -28.05 -29.38
N PRO A 321 7.46 -26.78 -28.94
CA PRO A 321 6.37 -26.32 -28.07
C PRO A 321 4.99 -26.40 -28.73
N ASN A 322 4.90 -26.14 -30.04
CA ASN A 322 3.65 -26.19 -30.79
C ASN A 322 3.03 -27.59 -30.91
N LEU A 323 3.79 -28.65 -30.59
CA LEU A 323 3.31 -30.03 -30.60
C LEU A 323 3.01 -30.52 -29.19
N HIS A 324 3.89 -30.23 -28.23
CA HIS A 324 3.85 -30.88 -26.92
C HIS A 324 3.37 -29.95 -25.80
N TYR A 325 3.42 -28.64 -25.98
CA TYR A 325 2.93 -27.63 -25.03
C TYR A 325 1.69 -26.92 -25.56
N ALA A 326 0.89 -27.63 -26.36
CA ALA A 326 -0.38 -27.12 -26.84
C ALA A 326 -1.35 -26.86 -25.67
N ASP A 327 -2.12 -25.79 -25.79
CA ASP A 327 -3.19 -25.49 -24.85
C ASP A 327 -4.27 -26.58 -24.91
N ILE A 328 -4.68 -27.07 -23.74
CA ILE A 328 -5.82 -27.97 -23.57
C ILE A 328 -6.97 -27.23 -22.89
N MET A 329 -8.18 -27.39 -23.43
CA MET A 329 -9.39 -26.81 -22.87
C MET A 329 -9.83 -27.54 -21.58
N PRO A 330 -10.70 -26.93 -20.75
CA PRO A 330 -11.33 -27.63 -19.64
C PRO A 330 -11.93 -28.98 -20.05
N GLY A 331 -11.58 -30.04 -19.31
CA GLY A 331 -12.00 -31.42 -19.55
C GLY A 331 -11.10 -32.20 -20.53
N GLU A 332 -10.14 -31.57 -21.19
CA GLU A 332 -9.24 -32.23 -22.12
C GLU A 332 -7.98 -32.77 -21.43
N SER A 333 -7.25 -33.61 -22.15
CA SER A 333 -5.93 -34.11 -21.73
C SER A 333 -5.00 -34.20 -22.92
N ILE A 334 -3.72 -33.96 -22.68
CA ILE A 334 -2.64 -34.14 -23.65
C ILE A 334 -1.57 -35.06 -23.07
N SER A 335 -1.00 -35.90 -23.93
CA SER A 335 0.12 -36.76 -23.57
C SER A 335 1.28 -36.55 -24.53
N PHE A 336 2.49 -36.50 -23.98
CA PHE A 336 3.72 -36.42 -24.75
C PHE A 336 4.91 -36.99 -23.96
N SER A 337 6.04 -37.19 -24.63
CA SER A 337 7.25 -37.68 -23.97
C SER A 337 8.48 -36.90 -24.40
N PHE A 338 9.45 -36.78 -23.49
CA PHE A 338 10.78 -36.26 -23.79
C PHE A 338 11.84 -37.04 -23.02
N VAL A 339 13.09 -36.98 -23.46
CA VAL A 339 14.23 -37.55 -22.73
C VAL A 339 14.87 -36.43 -21.91
N ALA A 340 15.05 -36.65 -20.60
CA ALA A 340 15.75 -35.71 -19.72
C ALA A 340 17.27 -35.75 -20.01
N LYS A 341 17.72 -35.03 -21.04
CA LYS A 341 19.10 -35.12 -21.56
C LYS A 341 20.12 -34.35 -20.73
N VAL A 342 19.68 -33.30 -20.04
CA VAL A 342 20.53 -32.35 -19.30
C VAL A 342 20.20 -32.48 -17.82
N PRO A 343 21.18 -32.71 -16.94
CA PRO A 343 20.95 -32.73 -15.51
C PRO A 343 20.74 -31.32 -14.97
N GLY A 344 19.97 -31.19 -13.91
CA GLY A 344 19.71 -29.89 -13.34
C GLY A 344 18.49 -29.75 -12.45
N ALA A 345 18.33 -28.53 -11.93
CA ALA A 345 17.09 -28.08 -11.30
C ALA A 345 16.38 -27.15 -12.28
N PHE A 346 15.21 -27.55 -12.77
CA PHE A 346 14.49 -26.83 -13.81
C PHE A 346 13.08 -26.47 -13.36
N LEU A 347 12.61 -25.31 -13.85
CA LEU A 347 11.21 -24.92 -13.78
C LEU A 347 10.39 -25.76 -14.77
N TYR A 348 9.17 -26.08 -14.37
CA TYR A 348 8.07 -26.28 -15.32
C TYR A 348 6.95 -25.31 -14.97
N HIS A 349 6.23 -24.81 -15.97
CA HIS A 349 5.17 -23.83 -15.76
C HIS A 349 4.11 -23.87 -16.86
N CYS A 350 2.98 -23.19 -16.68
CA CYS A 350 1.99 -23.08 -17.74
C CYS A 350 2.50 -22.18 -18.88
N GLY A 351 2.37 -22.62 -20.13
CA GLY A 351 2.79 -21.88 -21.33
C GLY A 351 1.65 -21.11 -22.02
N THR A 352 0.43 -21.17 -21.48
CA THR A 352 -0.76 -20.53 -22.07
C THR A 352 -0.70 -19.01 -21.98
N PRO A 353 -0.93 -18.27 -23.08
CA PRO A 353 -1.01 -16.80 -23.04
C PRO A 353 -2.25 -16.26 -22.27
N PRO A 354 -2.12 -15.17 -21.48
CA PRO A 354 -0.89 -14.48 -21.12
C PRO A 354 -0.09 -15.25 -20.07
N VAL A 355 1.13 -15.69 -20.41
CA VAL A 355 1.96 -16.56 -19.56
C VAL A 355 2.21 -15.94 -18.17
N LEU A 356 2.42 -14.63 -18.12
CA LEU A 356 2.58 -13.86 -16.87
C LEU A 356 1.43 -14.11 -15.89
N LEU A 357 0.19 -14.12 -16.39
CA LEU A 357 -0.99 -14.32 -15.56
C LEU A 357 -1.06 -15.75 -15.01
N HIS A 358 -0.71 -16.74 -15.83
CA HIS A 358 -0.73 -18.14 -15.39
C HIS A 358 0.34 -18.46 -14.36
N ILE A 359 1.58 -18.01 -14.57
CA ILE A 359 2.67 -18.18 -13.59
C ILE A 359 2.35 -17.39 -12.32
N GLY A 360 1.92 -16.13 -12.44
CA GLY A 360 1.58 -15.28 -11.29
C GLY A 360 0.38 -15.77 -10.47
N ASN A 361 -0.44 -16.67 -11.01
CA ASN A 361 -1.53 -17.35 -10.28
C ASN A 361 -1.13 -18.70 -9.68
N GLY A 362 0.13 -19.13 -9.80
CA GLY A 362 0.66 -20.31 -9.14
C GLY A 362 0.96 -21.52 -10.05
N MET A 363 0.84 -21.39 -11.37
CA MET A 363 1.06 -22.52 -12.29
C MET A 363 2.53 -22.75 -12.60
N TYR A 364 3.28 -23.20 -11.60
CA TYR A 364 4.69 -23.54 -11.69
C TYR A 364 5.09 -24.67 -10.74
N GLY A 365 6.17 -25.36 -11.03
CA GLY A 365 6.80 -26.34 -10.14
C GLY A 365 8.23 -26.67 -10.56
N ALA A 366 8.86 -27.62 -9.87
CA ALA A 366 10.24 -27.99 -10.12
C ALA A 366 10.36 -29.42 -10.66
N ILE A 367 11.20 -29.61 -11.68
CA ILE A 367 11.72 -30.91 -12.09
C ILE A 367 13.22 -30.97 -11.82
N ILE A 368 13.62 -31.95 -11.02
CA ILE A 368 15.01 -32.24 -10.67
C ILE A 368 15.46 -33.42 -11.51
N VAL A 369 16.52 -33.21 -12.30
CA VAL A 369 17.16 -34.20 -13.14
C VAL A 369 18.53 -34.50 -12.56
N ASP A 370 18.64 -35.59 -11.81
CA ASP A 370 19.92 -36.07 -11.27
C ASP A 370 20.91 -36.36 -12.41
N PRO A 371 22.19 -35.99 -12.29
CA PRO A 371 23.20 -36.36 -13.26
C PRO A 371 23.40 -37.87 -13.38
N ALA A 372 23.76 -38.32 -14.58
CA ALA A 372 24.06 -39.72 -14.83
C ALA A 372 25.25 -40.20 -13.99
N GLU A 373 26.25 -39.34 -13.81
CA GLU A 373 27.27 -39.48 -12.77
C GLU A 373 26.73 -38.85 -11.47
N PRO A 374 26.45 -39.64 -10.42
CA PRO A 374 25.82 -39.13 -9.22
C PRO A 374 26.65 -38.04 -8.54
N LEU A 375 25.98 -37.00 -8.05
CA LEU A 375 26.58 -36.04 -7.15
C LEU A 375 27.01 -36.73 -5.83
N PRO A 376 27.91 -36.11 -5.03
CA PRO A 376 28.20 -36.61 -3.69
C PRO A 376 26.92 -36.84 -2.89
N PRO A 377 26.83 -37.93 -2.10
CA PRO A 377 25.64 -38.22 -1.33
C PRO A 377 25.42 -37.12 -0.29
N ALA A 378 24.26 -36.48 -0.36
CA ALA A 378 23.79 -35.53 0.64
C ALA A 378 23.00 -36.28 1.72
N ALA A 379 23.18 -35.89 2.98
CA ALA A 379 22.41 -36.44 4.08
C ALA A 379 20.95 -35.93 4.04
N GLU A 380 20.79 -34.65 3.68
CA GLU A 380 19.49 -33.99 3.51
C GLU A 380 19.44 -33.30 2.16
N SER A 381 18.29 -33.37 1.48
CA SER A 381 18.07 -32.73 0.18
C SER A 381 16.74 -32.02 0.17
N TYR A 382 16.75 -30.72 -0.12
CA TYR A 382 15.57 -29.85 -0.11
C TYR A 382 15.39 -29.14 -1.46
N VAL A 383 14.15 -28.90 -1.86
CA VAL A 383 13.75 -28.17 -3.05
C VAL A 383 13.02 -26.91 -2.62
N LEU A 384 13.55 -25.75 -3.01
CA LEU A 384 13.03 -24.43 -2.70
C LEU A 384 12.66 -23.73 -4.01
N VAL A 385 11.38 -23.56 -4.25
CA VAL A 385 10.84 -22.85 -5.42
C VAL A 385 10.46 -21.45 -5.00
N GLN A 386 11.25 -20.44 -5.37
CA GLN A 386 10.90 -19.04 -5.13
C GLN A 386 9.81 -18.60 -6.11
N GLY A 387 8.80 -17.87 -5.62
CA GLY A 387 7.76 -17.28 -6.44
C GLY A 387 7.18 -16.01 -5.82
N GLU A 388 6.34 -15.33 -6.60
CA GLU A 388 5.76 -14.03 -6.25
C GLU A 388 4.23 -14.10 -6.21
N TRP A 389 3.61 -13.50 -5.20
CA TRP A 389 2.16 -13.30 -5.15
C TRP A 389 1.79 -11.85 -5.40
N TYR A 390 0.89 -11.64 -6.35
CA TYR A 390 0.35 -10.35 -6.74
C TYR A 390 -1.13 -10.31 -6.45
N THR A 391 -1.53 -9.71 -5.34
CA THR A 391 -2.84 -9.94 -4.76
C THR A 391 -3.81 -8.77 -4.95
N GLN A 392 -5.07 -9.12 -5.12
CA GLN A 392 -6.23 -8.24 -4.99
C GLN A 392 -7.26 -8.92 -4.08
N GLN A 393 -7.90 -8.14 -3.21
CA GLN A 393 -8.88 -8.67 -2.28
C GLN A 393 -10.17 -9.05 -2.98
N VAL A 394 -10.64 -10.27 -2.75
CA VAL A 394 -11.94 -10.77 -3.22
C VAL A 394 -12.99 -10.60 -2.13
N SER A 395 -12.72 -11.13 -0.93
CA SER A 395 -13.62 -11.03 0.23
C SER A 395 -12.91 -11.43 1.51
N GLY A 396 -12.97 -10.60 2.56
CA GLY A 396 -12.29 -10.90 3.83
C GLY A 396 -10.79 -11.15 3.61
N THR A 397 -10.29 -12.31 4.03
CA THR A 397 -8.88 -12.72 3.82
C THR A 397 -8.67 -13.57 2.55
N LEU A 398 -9.69 -13.69 1.69
CA LEU A 398 -9.57 -14.34 0.38
C LEU A 398 -9.06 -13.34 -0.67
N MET A 399 -7.96 -13.72 -1.31
CA MET A 399 -7.28 -12.99 -2.36
C MET A 399 -7.37 -13.71 -3.71
N ALA A 400 -7.13 -12.96 -4.79
CA ALA A 400 -6.92 -13.46 -6.15
C ALA A 400 -5.81 -12.66 -6.83
N GLY A 401 -5.46 -13.02 -8.06
CA GLY A 401 -4.38 -12.38 -8.82
C GLY A 401 -4.72 -10.98 -9.32
N SER A 402 -3.80 -10.03 -9.12
CA SER A 402 -3.83 -8.69 -9.70
C SER A 402 -2.88 -8.61 -10.90
N TYR A 403 -3.44 -8.67 -12.11
CA TYR A 403 -2.62 -8.60 -13.33
C TYR A 403 -1.90 -7.25 -13.49
N GLU A 404 -2.49 -6.16 -13.00
CA GLU A 404 -1.85 -4.83 -12.99
C GLU A 404 -0.57 -4.84 -12.15
N LYS A 405 -0.63 -5.39 -10.92
CA LYS A 405 0.56 -5.51 -10.06
C LYS A 405 1.62 -6.42 -10.68
N MET A 406 1.21 -7.50 -11.35
CA MET A 406 2.12 -8.39 -12.09
C MET A 406 2.88 -7.61 -13.18
N GLN A 407 2.17 -6.80 -13.99
CA GLN A 407 2.79 -5.97 -15.03
C GLN A 407 3.72 -4.89 -14.46
N ALA A 408 3.41 -4.38 -13.27
CA ALA A 408 4.22 -3.39 -12.57
C ALA A 408 5.40 -3.99 -11.78
N MET A 409 5.54 -5.33 -11.74
CA MET A 409 6.53 -6.04 -10.90
C MET A 409 6.48 -5.61 -9.43
N ARG A 410 5.27 -5.44 -8.89
CA ARG A 410 5.00 -5.07 -7.49
C ARG A 410 4.30 -6.19 -6.73
N PRO A 411 5.02 -7.25 -6.30
CA PRO A 411 4.40 -8.31 -5.53
C PRO A 411 4.06 -7.84 -4.11
N ASP A 412 3.03 -8.47 -3.54
CA ASP A 412 2.67 -8.31 -2.13
C ASP A 412 3.38 -9.33 -1.25
N GLU A 413 3.78 -10.48 -1.82
CA GLU A 413 4.63 -11.48 -1.15
C GLU A 413 5.67 -12.04 -2.13
N VAL A 414 6.85 -12.35 -1.62
CA VAL A 414 7.88 -13.15 -2.32
C VAL A 414 8.19 -14.31 -1.40
N VAL A 415 8.10 -15.54 -1.88
CA VAL A 415 8.00 -16.71 -1.00
C VAL A 415 8.81 -17.88 -1.52
N PHE A 416 9.33 -18.71 -0.61
CA PHE A 416 9.78 -20.06 -0.95
C PHE A 416 8.61 -21.04 -0.80
N ASN A 417 8.43 -21.91 -1.78
CA ASN A 417 7.37 -22.91 -1.86
C ASN A 417 5.97 -22.36 -1.59
N GLY A 418 5.66 -21.18 -2.14
CA GLY A 418 4.30 -20.65 -2.27
C GLY A 418 3.61 -20.12 -1.01
N ALA A 419 4.25 -20.11 0.16
CA ALA A 419 3.68 -19.52 1.38
C ALA A 419 4.72 -18.70 2.16
N ALA A 420 4.33 -17.49 2.55
CA ALA A 420 5.20 -16.53 3.20
C ALA A 420 5.63 -17.01 4.59
N PHE A 421 6.91 -16.86 4.91
CA PHE A 421 7.52 -17.19 6.22
C PHE A 421 7.34 -18.65 6.69
N GLN A 422 6.86 -19.56 5.84
CA GLN A 422 6.54 -20.92 6.27
C GLN A 422 7.75 -21.64 6.85
N TYR A 423 8.94 -21.43 6.28
CA TYR A 423 10.17 -22.08 6.73
C TYR A 423 10.88 -21.33 7.86
N ALA A 424 10.45 -20.10 8.19
CA ALA A 424 10.84 -19.45 9.43
C ALA A 424 10.04 -20.03 10.59
N ALA A 425 8.75 -20.32 10.35
CA ALA A 425 7.87 -20.98 11.33
C ALA A 425 8.12 -22.49 11.47
N HIS A 426 8.48 -23.16 10.37
CA HIS A 426 8.73 -24.59 10.29
C HIS A 426 10.11 -24.83 9.68
N PRO A 427 11.19 -24.74 10.48
CA PRO A 427 12.55 -24.83 9.98
C PRO A 427 12.84 -26.15 9.26
N LEU A 428 13.69 -26.07 8.23
CA LEU A 428 14.34 -27.25 7.64
C LEU A 428 15.35 -27.79 8.65
N THR A 429 15.63 -29.10 8.64
CA THR A 429 16.45 -29.73 9.67
C THR A 429 17.68 -30.41 9.10
N ALA A 430 18.81 -30.33 9.80
CA ALA A 430 20.02 -31.11 9.52
C ALA A 430 20.82 -31.33 10.81
N LYS A 431 21.89 -32.12 10.73
CA LYS A 431 22.84 -32.33 11.83
C LYS A 431 24.19 -31.69 11.50
N PRO A 432 24.98 -31.33 12.53
CA PRO A 432 26.35 -30.89 12.33
C PRO A 432 27.18 -31.86 11.47
N GLY A 433 27.84 -31.33 10.45
CA GLY A 433 28.67 -32.09 9.51
C GLY A 433 27.89 -32.78 8.38
N ASP A 434 26.56 -32.69 8.36
CA ASP A 434 25.77 -33.19 7.23
C ASP A 434 26.09 -32.37 5.96
N LEU A 435 26.21 -33.06 4.83
CA LEU A 435 26.12 -32.41 3.52
C LEU A 435 24.65 -32.16 3.21
N ILE A 436 24.27 -30.90 3.14
CA ILE A 436 22.91 -30.45 2.86
C ILE A 436 22.87 -29.96 1.41
N ARG A 437 21.98 -30.53 0.62
CA ARG A 437 21.77 -30.13 -0.78
C ARG A 437 20.48 -29.34 -0.94
N LEU A 438 20.57 -28.13 -1.47
CA LEU A 438 19.41 -27.27 -1.76
C LEU A 438 19.27 -27.13 -3.28
N TYR A 439 18.14 -27.55 -3.83
CA TYR A 439 17.76 -27.30 -5.21
C TYR A 439 16.87 -26.06 -5.21
N VAL A 440 17.41 -24.92 -5.63
CA VAL A 440 16.68 -23.66 -5.66
C VAL A 440 16.23 -23.37 -7.09
N VAL A 441 14.93 -23.29 -7.32
CA VAL A 441 14.33 -22.90 -8.59
C VAL A 441 13.63 -21.56 -8.39
N ASN A 442 13.89 -20.59 -9.25
CA ASN A 442 13.16 -19.33 -9.20
C ASN A 442 12.08 -19.33 -10.28
N ALA A 443 10.83 -19.54 -9.88
CA ALA A 443 9.68 -19.51 -10.78
C ALA A 443 9.31 -18.10 -11.24
N GLY A 444 9.71 -17.06 -10.50
CA GLY A 444 9.35 -15.68 -10.78
C GLY A 444 7.87 -15.39 -10.50
N PRO A 445 7.16 -14.69 -11.42
CA PRO A 445 7.49 -14.54 -12.84
C PRO A 445 8.53 -13.46 -13.18
N SER A 446 8.90 -12.54 -12.29
CA SER A 446 9.65 -11.32 -12.69
C SER A 446 10.93 -11.05 -11.93
N LEU A 447 10.98 -11.40 -10.65
CA LEU A 447 12.04 -11.02 -9.73
C LEU A 447 13.15 -12.05 -9.69
N TRP A 448 14.36 -11.55 -9.42
CA TRP A 448 15.55 -12.36 -9.24
C TRP A 448 15.67 -12.79 -7.78
N SER A 449 16.20 -14.00 -7.55
CA SER A 449 16.56 -14.47 -6.23
C SER A 449 18.05 -14.27 -5.99
N ALA A 450 18.43 -13.47 -5.01
CA ALA A 450 19.81 -13.41 -4.51
C ALA A 450 19.97 -14.41 -3.36
N PHE A 451 19.90 -15.70 -3.67
CA PHE A 451 19.83 -16.76 -2.66
C PHE A 451 21.10 -16.80 -1.78
N HIS A 452 20.88 -16.79 -0.46
CA HIS A 452 21.94 -16.74 0.54
C HIS A 452 21.54 -17.54 1.78
N VAL A 453 22.52 -18.21 2.40
CA VAL A 453 22.39 -18.80 3.74
C VAL A 453 23.29 -18.01 4.70
N ILE A 454 22.67 -17.29 5.64
CA ILE A 454 23.35 -16.44 6.63
C ILE A 454 24.17 -17.32 7.57
N GLY A 455 25.42 -16.93 7.78
CA GLY A 455 26.36 -17.68 8.62
C GLY A 455 27.01 -18.88 7.92
N ALA A 456 26.79 -19.04 6.61
CA ALA A 456 27.35 -20.13 5.82
C ALA A 456 28.06 -19.63 4.55
N ILE A 457 28.87 -20.52 3.96
CA ILE A 457 29.44 -20.39 2.61
C ILE A 457 29.11 -21.68 1.88
N PHE A 458 28.62 -21.59 0.65
CA PHE A 458 28.34 -22.78 -0.15
C PHE A 458 29.66 -23.46 -0.54
N ASP A 459 29.78 -24.75 -0.21
CA ASP A 459 30.90 -25.60 -0.63
C ASP A 459 30.94 -25.65 -2.16
N ARG A 460 29.76 -25.83 -2.75
CA ARG A 460 29.57 -25.83 -4.19
C ARG A 460 28.23 -25.20 -4.57
N VAL A 461 28.25 -24.43 -5.65
CA VAL A 461 27.05 -24.06 -6.39
C VAL A 461 27.19 -24.66 -7.79
N TYR A 462 26.12 -25.29 -8.27
CA TYR A 462 26.03 -25.85 -9.61
C TYR A 462 24.99 -25.02 -10.38
N PRO A 463 25.43 -24.03 -11.19
CA PRO A 463 24.55 -23.27 -12.07
C PRO A 463 23.76 -24.23 -12.97
N GLY A 464 22.43 -24.10 -13.01
CA GLY A 464 21.55 -25.05 -13.72
C GLY A 464 21.51 -26.46 -13.11
N GLY A 465 22.46 -26.85 -12.26
CA GLY A 465 22.62 -28.18 -11.65
C GLY A 465 23.54 -29.15 -12.41
N ASP A 466 24.36 -28.68 -13.36
CA ASP A 466 25.40 -29.49 -14.00
C ASP A 466 26.66 -29.59 -13.10
N PRO A 467 27.08 -30.79 -12.65
CA PRO A 467 28.29 -30.96 -11.85
C PRO A 467 29.56 -30.41 -12.48
N LYS A 468 29.62 -30.31 -13.81
CA LYS A 468 30.78 -29.79 -14.54
C LYS A 468 30.97 -28.28 -14.39
N GLN A 469 29.93 -27.57 -13.99
CA GLN A 469 29.91 -26.11 -13.84
C GLN A 469 30.07 -25.67 -12.38
N ALA A 470 30.43 -26.60 -11.48
CA ALA A 470 30.53 -26.33 -10.06
C ALA A 470 31.50 -25.20 -9.73
N ILE A 471 31.00 -24.16 -9.06
CA ILE A 471 31.77 -23.08 -8.46
C ILE A 471 31.84 -23.28 -6.94
N LYS A 472 32.91 -22.83 -6.29
CA LYS A 472 33.17 -23.08 -4.86
C LYS A 472 33.35 -21.78 -4.08
N GLY A 473 33.08 -21.80 -2.78
CA GLY A 473 33.36 -20.68 -1.88
C GLY A 473 32.46 -19.47 -2.14
N VAL A 474 31.21 -19.72 -2.52
CA VAL A 474 30.23 -18.68 -2.86
C VAL A 474 29.35 -18.42 -1.64
N SER A 475 29.21 -17.16 -1.23
CA SER A 475 28.29 -16.80 -0.14
C SER A 475 26.85 -16.62 -0.63
N THR A 476 26.68 -16.04 -1.81
CA THR A 476 25.40 -15.64 -2.38
C THR A 476 25.45 -15.90 -3.87
N TYR A 477 24.40 -16.52 -4.41
CA TYR A 477 24.29 -16.78 -5.84
C TYR A 477 22.96 -16.29 -6.37
N THR A 478 23.00 -15.72 -7.55
CA THR A 478 21.82 -15.16 -8.22
C THR A 478 21.15 -16.23 -9.07
N VAL A 479 19.85 -16.46 -8.84
CA VAL A 479 19.01 -17.37 -9.63
C VAL A 479 17.95 -16.53 -10.34
N GLY A 480 18.02 -16.44 -11.67
CA GLY A 480 17.09 -15.64 -12.47
C GLY A 480 15.68 -16.24 -12.57
N PRO A 481 14.64 -15.45 -12.90
CA PRO A 481 13.31 -16.00 -13.13
C PRO A 481 13.34 -17.01 -14.29
N GLY A 482 12.82 -18.21 -14.07
CA GLY A 482 12.91 -19.34 -15.00
C GLY A 482 14.15 -20.23 -14.84
N GLU A 483 15.08 -19.86 -13.95
CA GLU A 483 16.34 -20.59 -13.71
C GLU A 483 16.24 -21.48 -12.46
N GLY A 484 17.16 -22.45 -12.36
CA GLY A 484 17.46 -23.14 -11.12
C GLY A 484 18.96 -23.32 -10.90
N ALA A 485 19.34 -23.53 -9.65
CA ALA A 485 20.70 -23.84 -9.24
C ALA A 485 20.69 -24.83 -8.08
N VAL A 486 21.75 -25.61 -7.96
CA VAL A 486 21.93 -26.58 -6.86
C VAL A 486 23.05 -26.11 -5.96
N PHE A 487 22.86 -26.22 -4.65
CA PHE A 487 23.78 -25.75 -3.63
C PHE A 487 24.12 -26.88 -2.69
N ASP A 488 25.42 -27.12 -2.50
CA ASP A 488 25.93 -27.99 -1.45
C ASP A 488 26.50 -27.10 -0.33
N VAL A 489 26.07 -27.37 0.91
CA VAL A 489 26.58 -26.71 2.11
C VAL A 489 26.74 -27.72 3.25
N THR A 490 27.87 -27.66 3.93
CA THR A 490 28.14 -28.36 5.18
C THR A 490 28.27 -27.37 6.33
N LEU A 491 27.59 -27.67 7.43
CA LEU A 491 27.53 -26.81 8.62
C LEU A 491 28.02 -27.62 9.83
N ASP A 492 29.21 -27.30 10.33
CA ASP A 492 29.86 -28.07 11.41
C ASP A 492 29.38 -27.67 12.81
N GLU A 493 28.84 -26.47 12.95
CA GLU A 493 28.34 -25.95 14.22
C GLU A 493 26.82 -26.11 14.29
N ALA A 494 26.32 -26.46 15.49
CA ALA A 494 24.89 -26.45 15.73
C ALA A 494 24.41 -25.00 15.84
N GLY A 495 23.28 -24.69 15.21
CA GLY A 495 22.77 -23.33 15.15
C GLY A 495 21.55 -23.18 14.25
N GLU A 496 21.02 -21.97 14.24
CA GLU A 496 20.02 -21.51 13.28
C GLU A 496 20.74 -20.78 12.15
N TYR A 497 20.57 -21.28 10.92
CA TYR A 497 21.16 -20.69 9.72
C TYR A 497 20.04 -20.19 8.82
N PRO A 498 19.67 -18.90 8.90
CA PRO A 498 18.61 -18.36 8.06
C PRO A 498 19.00 -18.41 6.59
N PHE A 499 18.10 -18.87 5.72
CA PHE A 499 18.24 -18.72 4.28
C PHE A 499 17.26 -17.66 3.77
N VAL A 500 17.69 -16.85 2.81
CA VAL A 500 16.94 -15.67 2.34
C VAL A 500 17.13 -15.44 0.84
N ASP A 501 16.20 -14.69 0.26
CA ASP A 501 16.52 -13.81 -0.86
C ASP A 501 17.17 -12.52 -0.33
N HIS A 502 18.42 -12.27 -0.69
CA HIS A 502 19.21 -11.14 -0.19
C HIS A 502 18.86 -9.79 -0.84
N ALA A 503 17.92 -9.76 -1.80
CA ALA A 503 17.15 -8.54 -2.02
C ALA A 503 16.25 -8.34 -0.80
N MET A 504 16.77 -7.69 0.27
CA MET A 504 16.18 -7.75 1.62
C MET A 504 14.70 -7.36 1.71
N ALA A 505 14.18 -6.58 0.76
CA ALA A 505 12.74 -6.36 0.64
C ALA A 505 11.97 -7.68 0.46
N HIS A 506 12.46 -8.60 -0.37
CA HIS A 506 11.85 -9.91 -0.62
C HIS A 506 11.84 -10.78 0.65
N ALA A 507 12.91 -10.76 1.46
CA ALA A 507 12.93 -11.44 2.76
C ALA A 507 11.85 -10.87 3.71
N VAL A 508 11.65 -9.55 3.70
CA VAL A 508 10.56 -8.88 4.45
C VAL A 508 9.17 -9.22 3.88
N LEU A 509 9.08 -9.58 2.60
CA LEU A 509 7.87 -10.09 1.94
C LEU A 509 7.72 -11.62 2.04
N GLY A 510 8.51 -12.31 2.87
CA GLY A 510 8.32 -13.74 3.15
C GLY A 510 9.37 -14.70 2.59
N ALA A 511 10.34 -14.23 1.80
CA ALA A 511 11.34 -15.07 1.12
C ALA A 511 12.50 -15.40 2.07
N GLN A 512 12.16 -16.07 3.17
CA GLN A 512 13.11 -16.48 4.19
C GLN A 512 12.68 -17.79 4.88
N GLY A 513 13.65 -18.47 5.45
CA GLY A 513 13.44 -19.61 6.33
C GLY A 513 14.66 -19.90 7.18
N ILE A 514 14.57 -20.93 8.01
CA ILE A 514 15.65 -21.36 8.90
C ILE A 514 16.08 -22.77 8.53
N LEU A 515 17.39 -22.97 8.38
CA LEU A 515 18.01 -24.28 8.43
C LEU A 515 18.50 -24.52 9.86
N MET A 516 17.76 -25.37 10.57
CA MET A 516 18.00 -25.74 11.95
C MET A 516 19.00 -26.90 12.02
N VAL A 517 20.24 -26.60 12.39
CA VAL A 517 21.30 -27.58 12.56
C VAL A 517 21.40 -27.93 14.04
N THR A 518 20.95 -29.13 14.42
CA THR A 518 20.90 -29.51 15.84
C THR A 518 21.52 -30.88 16.09
N LYS A 519 22.08 -31.05 17.29
CA LYS A 519 22.41 -32.37 17.83
C LYS A 519 21.22 -32.87 18.67
N PRO A 520 20.88 -34.16 18.63
CA PRO A 520 19.84 -34.70 19.51
C PRO A 520 20.14 -34.41 20.99
N GLY A 521 19.24 -33.70 21.67
CA GLY A 521 19.28 -33.48 23.12
C GLY A 521 20.09 -32.27 23.62
N GLU A 522 20.59 -31.40 22.73
CA GLU A 522 21.40 -30.24 23.12
C GLU A 522 20.70 -28.92 22.72
N ALA A 523 20.51 -28.02 23.69
CA ALA A 523 19.94 -26.69 23.44
C ALA A 523 21.04 -25.72 22.97
N LEU A 524 20.72 -24.82 22.03
CA LEU A 524 21.65 -23.79 21.57
C LEU A 524 22.00 -22.84 22.73
N ALA A 525 23.27 -22.76 23.09
CA ALA A 525 23.75 -21.83 24.12
C ALA A 525 24.13 -20.49 23.47
N ALA A 526 23.58 -19.38 23.97
CA ALA A 526 23.98 -18.05 23.51
C ALA A 526 25.44 -17.76 23.90
N PRO A 527 26.26 -17.20 22.99
CA PRO A 527 27.63 -16.83 23.33
C PRO A 527 27.65 -15.72 24.41
N PRO A 528 28.72 -15.63 25.21
CA PRO A 528 28.87 -14.54 26.17
C PRO A 528 29.03 -13.21 25.43
N ILE A 529 28.03 -12.34 25.53
CA ILE A 529 28.09 -10.98 24.97
C ILE A 529 28.74 -10.06 26.02
N SER A 530 29.95 -9.60 25.75
CA SER A 530 30.61 -8.57 26.56
C SER A 530 30.29 -7.18 26.03
N LYS A 531 30.11 -6.21 26.93
CA LYS A 531 29.94 -4.81 26.53
C LYS A 531 31.29 -4.27 26.06
N ALA A 532 31.35 -3.77 24.82
CA ALA A 532 32.53 -3.06 24.35
C ALA A 532 32.83 -1.87 25.29
N PRO A 533 34.10 -1.62 25.63
CA PRO A 533 34.49 -0.35 26.22
C PRO A 533 34.01 0.76 25.28
N VAL A 534 33.32 1.76 25.82
CA VAL A 534 32.93 2.93 25.03
C VAL A 534 34.20 3.74 24.81
N ASP A 535 34.88 3.51 23.69
CA ASP A 535 35.91 4.43 23.22
C ASP A 535 35.22 5.77 22.97
N THR A 536 35.62 6.77 23.74
CA THR A 536 35.17 8.15 23.59
C THR A 536 35.81 8.75 22.35
N LEU A 537 35.46 8.23 21.17
CA LEU A 537 35.52 9.05 19.96
C LEU A 537 34.75 10.32 20.28
N ALA A 538 35.39 11.47 20.11
CA ALA A 538 34.90 12.78 20.52
C ALA A 538 33.53 13.08 19.90
N VAL A 539 32.48 12.57 20.53
CA VAL A 539 31.14 13.10 20.45
C VAL A 539 31.31 14.54 20.92
N VAL A 540 31.08 15.50 20.02
CA VAL A 540 30.92 16.90 20.41
C VAL A 540 29.98 16.87 21.60
N ALA A 541 30.51 17.17 22.79
CA ALA A 541 29.73 17.11 24.01
C ALA A 541 28.44 17.90 23.74
N PRO A 542 27.26 17.30 23.98
CA PRO A 542 26.01 18.07 23.94
C PRO A 542 26.25 19.38 24.70
N PRO A 543 25.73 20.52 24.21
CA PRO A 543 25.92 21.79 24.89
C PRO A 543 25.62 21.61 26.37
N ALA A 544 26.54 22.08 27.22
CA ALA A 544 26.46 21.87 28.66
C ALA A 544 25.02 22.11 29.15
N ALA A 545 24.48 21.15 29.88
CA ALA A 545 23.13 21.22 30.42
C ALA A 545 22.90 22.60 31.03
N ALA A 546 21.89 23.32 30.54
CA ALA A 546 21.57 24.64 31.04
C ALA A 546 21.34 24.55 32.55
N THR A 547 22.25 25.14 33.32
CA THR A 547 22.13 25.25 34.77
C THR A 547 21.21 26.44 35.07
N GLY A 548 19.91 26.19 34.99
CA GLY A 548 18.84 27.16 35.21
C GLY A 548 17.49 26.48 35.31
N PRO A 549 16.41 27.21 35.67
CA PRO A 549 15.06 26.65 35.66
C PRO A 549 14.72 26.12 34.26
N TYR A 550 14.19 24.90 34.19
CA TYR A 550 13.83 24.25 32.93
C TYR A 550 12.87 25.13 32.12
N LYS A 551 13.20 25.35 30.85
CA LYS A 551 12.31 25.92 29.84
C LYS A 551 12.42 25.05 28.59
N PHE A 552 11.28 24.62 28.06
CA PHE A 552 11.23 23.83 26.84
C PHE A 552 11.88 24.59 25.67
N ASP A 553 12.87 23.96 25.04
CA ASP A 553 13.57 24.46 23.85
C ASP A 553 13.33 23.49 22.69
N ALA A 554 12.46 23.88 21.75
CA ALA A 554 12.07 23.02 20.65
C ALA A 554 13.25 22.65 19.71
N ALA A 555 14.26 23.52 19.56
CA ALA A 555 15.39 23.27 18.68
C ALA A 555 16.37 22.27 19.31
N ARG A 556 16.68 22.45 20.60
CA ARG A 556 17.47 21.47 21.38
C ARG A 556 16.76 20.12 21.44
N ALA A 557 15.46 20.14 21.71
CA ALA A 557 14.64 18.94 21.79
C ALA A 557 14.61 18.15 20.47
N ALA A 558 14.46 18.84 19.32
CA ALA A 558 14.54 18.21 18.01
C ALA A 558 15.91 17.59 17.73
N SER A 559 17.01 18.26 18.12
CA SER A 559 18.37 17.72 17.98
C SER A 559 18.59 16.49 18.86
N LEU A 560 18.12 16.52 20.12
CA LEU A 560 18.21 15.39 21.04
C LEU A 560 17.42 14.20 20.49
N TYR A 561 16.18 14.43 20.04
CA TYR A 561 15.36 13.42 19.40
C TYR A 561 16.04 12.80 18.17
N ALA A 562 16.57 13.63 17.27
CA ALA A 562 17.27 13.17 16.07
C ALA A 562 18.46 12.26 16.42
N SER A 563 19.20 12.58 17.48
CA SER A 563 20.40 11.83 17.87
C SER A 563 20.14 10.58 18.72
N LYS A 564 19.02 10.51 19.44
CA LYS A 564 18.73 9.45 20.43
C LYS A 564 17.54 8.56 20.07
N CYS A 565 16.56 9.10 19.37
CA CYS A 565 15.24 8.47 19.22
C CYS A 565 14.90 8.18 17.75
N ALA A 566 15.31 9.05 16.82
CA ALA A 566 14.90 8.98 15.42
C ALA A 566 15.41 7.75 14.65
N ALA A 567 16.49 7.10 15.12
CA ALA A 567 16.99 5.88 14.49
C ALA A 567 15.96 4.74 14.48
N CYS A 568 15.13 4.66 15.54
CA CYS A 568 14.05 3.67 15.63
C CYS A 568 12.69 4.30 15.31
N HIS A 569 12.39 5.45 15.89
CA HIS A 569 11.07 6.08 15.77
C HIS A 569 10.88 6.93 14.51
N GLN A 570 11.92 7.05 13.68
CA GLN A 570 12.00 7.85 12.46
C GLN A 570 11.86 9.35 12.72
N ALA A 571 12.33 10.19 11.78
CA ALA A 571 12.19 11.65 11.91
C ALA A 571 10.70 12.12 11.94
N THR A 572 9.80 11.30 11.39
CA THR A 572 8.36 11.55 11.34
C THR A 572 7.61 11.08 12.59
N GLY A 573 8.30 10.43 13.54
CA GLY A 573 7.68 9.84 14.72
C GLY A 573 6.70 8.70 14.42
N MET A 574 6.68 8.18 13.18
CA MET A 574 5.81 7.06 12.80
C MET A 574 6.40 5.69 13.15
N GLY A 575 7.69 5.63 13.48
CA GLY A 575 8.39 4.36 13.67
C GLY A 575 8.33 3.48 12.42
N LEU A 576 8.31 2.18 12.64
CA LEU A 576 8.14 1.17 11.61
C LEU A 576 7.07 0.20 12.11
N ALA A 577 5.92 0.14 11.42
CA ALA A 577 4.78 -0.68 11.83
C ALA A 577 5.22 -2.12 12.14
N GLY A 578 4.81 -2.64 13.30
CA GLY A 578 5.19 -3.99 13.77
C GLY A 578 6.60 -4.11 14.37
N VAL A 579 7.51 -3.14 14.15
CA VAL A 579 8.91 -3.22 14.62
C VAL A 579 9.25 -2.15 15.66
N PHE A 580 8.93 -0.88 15.37
CA PHE A 580 9.12 0.26 16.27
C PHE A 580 7.83 1.07 16.35
N PRO A 581 7.25 1.29 17.54
CA PRO A 581 5.93 1.90 17.65
C PRO A 581 5.94 3.38 17.22
N PRO A 582 4.82 3.88 16.68
CA PRO A 582 4.67 5.30 16.42
C PRO A 582 4.64 6.08 17.73
N LEU A 583 5.26 7.25 17.74
CA LEU A 583 5.13 8.29 18.77
C LEU A 583 4.07 9.32 18.36
N LYS A 584 3.87 9.53 17.05
CA LYS A 584 2.74 10.31 16.51
C LYS A 584 1.42 9.61 16.85
N GLY A 585 0.50 10.33 17.49
CA GLY A 585 -0.82 9.80 17.88
C GLY A 585 -0.79 8.75 19.00
N ASN A 586 0.37 8.49 19.61
CA ASN A 586 0.51 7.42 20.59
C ASN A 586 -0.24 7.77 21.89
N PRO A 587 -1.14 6.89 22.40
CA PRO A 587 -1.91 7.18 23.61
C PRO A 587 -1.06 7.48 24.83
N SER A 588 0.08 6.80 25.01
CA SER A 588 0.97 7.04 26.16
C SER A 588 1.69 8.39 26.02
N VAL A 589 2.09 8.76 24.81
CA VAL A 589 2.68 10.08 24.53
C VAL A 589 1.64 11.18 24.71
N LEU A 590 0.38 10.95 24.38
CA LEU A 590 -0.67 11.96 24.48
C LEU A 590 -1.37 12.02 25.85
N ASP A 591 -1.09 11.04 26.72
CA ASP A 591 -1.75 10.95 28.03
C ASP A 591 -1.52 12.21 28.87
N ALA A 592 -2.56 12.63 29.58
CA ALA A 592 -2.52 13.74 30.52
C ALA A 592 -1.58 13.43 31.71
N ASP A 593 -1.50 12.16 32.11
CA ASP A 593 -0.47 11.65 33.01
C ASP A 593 0.75 11.16 32.21
N PRO A 594 1.86 11.93 32.21
CA PRO A 594 3.04 11.57 31.41
C PRO A 594 3.86 10.43 32.02
N THR A 595 3.46 9.85 33.16
CA THR A 595 4.29 8.90 33.91
C THR A 595 4.68 7.68 33.07
N LYS A 596 3.75 7.10 32.30
CA LYS A 596 4.05 5.94 31.44
C LYS A 596 5.04 6.29 30.34
N HIS A 597 4.87 7.46 29.72
CA HIS A 597 5.76 7.96 28.68
C HIS A 597 7.17 8.25 29.20
N ILE A 598 7.28 8.95 30.33
CA ILE A 598 8.55 9.25 30.98
C ILE A 598 9.27 7.96 31.38
N ARG A 599 8.53 6.99 31.95
CA ARG A 599 9.09 5.70 32.33
C ARG A 599 9.66 4.94 31.14
N ALA A 600 8.99 4.96 30.00
CA ALA A 600 9.48 4.32 28.78
C ALA A 600 10.82 4.95 28.31
N ILE A 601 10.95 6.28 28.35
CA ILE A 601 12.22 6.94 27.99
C ILE A 601 13.33 6.59 29.00
N LEU A 602 13.05 6.67 30.29
CA LEU A 602 14.06 6.46 31.33
C LEU A 602 14.51 4.99 31.41
N HIS A 603 13.57 4.05 31.37
CA HIS A 603 13.79 2.66 31.74
C HIS A 603 13.64 1.68 30.58
N GLY A 604 13.32 2.19 29.39
CA GLY A 604 13.04 1.35 28.24
C GLY A 604 11.65 0.73 28.30
N LEU A 605 11.35 -0.07 27.28
CA LEU A 605 10.07 -0.75 27.13
C LEU A 605 10.28 -2.00 26.27
N GLN A 606 9.62 -3.11 26.60
CA GLN A 606 9.66 -4.32 25.78
C GLN A 606 8.34 -5.08 25.89
N GLY A 607 7.83 -5.59 24.77
CA GLY A 607 6.70 -6.52 24.75
C GLY A 607 5.33 -5.90 25.04
N GLU A 608 5.22 -4.57 25.07
CA GLU A 608 3.94 -3.90 25.26
C GLU A 608 3.15 -3.76 23.95
N ALA A 609 1.83 -3.92 24.07
CA ALA A 609 0.91 -3.70 22.97
C ALA A 609 0.53 -2.21 22.89
N ILE A 610 0.72 -1.61 21.72
CA ILE A 610 0.37 -0.21 21.43
C ILE A 610 -0.61 -0.22 20.26
N GLY A 611 -1.85 0.19 20.52
CA GLY A 611 -2.90 0.20 19.49
C GLY A 611 -3.25 -1.19 18.95
N GLY A 612 -3.13 -2.24 19.78
CA GLY A 612 -3.42 -3.63 19.39
C GLY A 612 -2.24 -4.37 18.73
N VAL A 613 -1.13 -3.69 18.44
CA VAL A 613 0.09 -4.29 17.89
C VAL A 613 1.13 -4.47 18.99
N THR A 614 1.63 -5.69 19.17
CA THR A 614 2.71 -6.00 20.12
C THR A 614 4.06 -5.77 19.47
N TYR A 615 4.91 -4.95 20.10
CA TYR A 615 6.26 -4.66 19.62
C TYR A 615 7.28 -5.48 20.41
N ALA A 616 7.95 -6.43 19.73
CA ALA A 616 8.92 -7.33 20.35
C ALA A 616 10.28 -6.65 20.62
N SER A 617 10.63 -5.63 19.83
CA SER A 617 11.89 -4.88 19.95
C SER A 617 11.99 -4.18 21.31
N ALA A 618 13.10 -4.37 22.02
CA ALA A 618 13.37 -3.68 23.27
C ALA A 618 13.83 -2.24 23.00
N MET A 619 13.12 -1.27 23.57
CA MET A 619 13.57 0.11 23.67
C MET A 619 14.61 0.21 24.80
N PRO A 620 15.83 0.70 24.53
CA PRO A 620 16.85 0.81 25.57
C PRO A 620 16.52 1.91 26.60
N PRO A 621 16.97 1.78 27.86
CA PRO A 621 16.82 2.81 28.87
C PRO A 621 17.77 3.99 28.62
N PHE A 622 17.28 5.22 28.84
CA PHE A 622 18.09 6.44 28.77
C PHE A 622 18.35 7.11 30.12
N ALA A 623 17.95 6.48 31.24
CA ALA A 623 18.13 7.06 32.57
C ALA A 623 19.59 7.46 32.86
N ASP A 624 20.56 6.62 32.51
CA ASP A 624 21.97 6.90 32.81
C ASP A 624 22.64 7.80 31.75
N ALA A 625 22.01 7.94 30.57
CA ALA A 625 22.57 8.66 29.43
C ALA A 625 22.10 10.11 29.34
N LEU A 626 20.94 10.45 29.92
CA LEU A 626 20.28 11.74 29.79
C LEU A 626 19.86 12.31 31.16
N ASN A 627 20.10 13.60 31.36
CA ASN A 627 19.62 14.31 32.54
C ASN A 627 18.11 14.63 32.43
N ASP A 628 17.52 15.14 33.52
CA ASP A 628 16.08 15.42 33.59
C ASP A 628 15.59 16.47 32.59
N ALA A 629 16.41 17.47 32.26
CA ALA A 629 16.06 18.50 31.29
C ALA A 629 16.09 17.96 29.86
N ASP A 630 17.05 17.10 29.52
CA ASP A 630 17.16 16.48 28.20
C ASP A 630 15.98 15.52 27.95
N VAL A 631 15.62 14.73 28.96
CA VAL A 631 14.45 13.84 28.89
C VAL A 631 13.16 14.65 28.80
N ALA A 632 13.03 15.75 29.55
CA ALA A 632 11.88 16.63 29.45
C ALA A 632 11.74 17.24 28.05
N ASP A 633 12.84 17.65 27.43
CA ASP A 633 12.85 18.16 26.06
C ASP A 633 12.48 17.08 25.03
N ILE A 634 13.08 15.89 25.11
CA ILE A 634 12.71 14.76 24.22
C ILE A 634 11.22 14.45 24.37
N ALA A 635 10.73 14.27 25.60
CA ALA A 635 9.33 13.99 25.85
C ALA A 635 8.42 15.10 25.30
N ASN A 636 8.82 16.36 25.46
CA ASN A 636 8.05 17.50 24.93
C ASN A 636 8.10 17.61 23.41
N HIS A 637 9.22 17.27 22.77
CA HIS A 637 9.29 17.16 21.32
C HIS A 637 8.31 16.10 20.82
N GLU A 638 8.29 14.93 21.43
CA GLU A 638 7.37 13.85 21.07
C GLU A 638 5.91 14.26 21.31
N ARG A 639 5.62 14.99 22.39
CA ARG A 639 4.27 15.44 22.77
C ARG A 639 3.72 16.59 21.93
N THR A 640 4.57 17.32 21.22
CA THR A 640 4.18 18.51 20.45
C THR A 640 4.43 18.40 18.94
N SER A 641 5.19 17.38 18.51
CA SER A 641 5.52 17.18 17.10
C SER A 641 4.47 16.35 16.36
N TRP A 642 4.48 16.44 15.04
CA TRP A 642 3.67 15.62 14.13
C TRP A 642 2.15 15.71 14.36
N GLY A 643 1.67 16.82 14.93
CA GLY A 643 0.26 17.04 15.24
C GLY A 643 -0.16 16.56 16.64
N ASN A 644 0.77 16.04 17.44
CA ASN A 644 0.52 15.73 18.84
C ASN A 644 0.19 17.01 19.64
N GLN A 645 -0.72 16.88 20.61
CA GLN A 645 -1.19 17.97 21.48
C GLN A 645 -1.08 17.56 22.96
N GLY A 646 0.01 16.89 23.31
CA GLY A 646 0.28 16.46 24.68
C GLY A 646 0.68 17.64 25.57
N LYS A 647 0.23 17.62 26.83
CA LYS A 647 0.62 18.63 27.83
C LYS A 647 2.12 18.56 28.10
N LEU A 648 2.82 19.70 28.09
CA LEU A 648 4.26 19.72 28.37
C LEU A 648 4.60 19.14 29.75
N VAL A 649 5.72 18.43 29.81
CA VAL A 649 6.33 17.88 31.02
C VAL A 649 7.48 18.76 31.50
N THR A 650 7.75 18.71 32.79
CA THR A 650 8.81 19.49 33.46
C THR A 650 9.95 18.59 33.90
N ALA A 651 11.15 19.15 34.07
CA ALA A 651 12.28 18.42 34.61
C ALA A 651 11.99 17.85 36.02
N GLU A 652 11.17 18.55 36.82
CA GLU A 652 10.72 18.08 38.14
C GLU A 652 9.85 16.83 38.05
N GLN A 653 8.96 16.75 37.04
CA GLN A 653 8.19 15.53 36.77
C GLN A 653 9.10 14.38 36.33
N ILE A 654 10.10 14.64 35.47
CA ILE A 654 11.09 13.61 35.10
C ILE A 654 11.82 13.11 36.35
N LYS A 655 12.31 14.03 37.18
CA LYS A 655 13.02 13.72 38.43
C LYS A 655 12.17 12.89 39.38
N ALA A 656 10.88 13.21 39.51
CA ALA A 656 9.95 12.47 40.34
C ALA A 656 9.77 11.03 39.83
N VAL A 657 9.56 10.82 38.53
CA VAL A 657 9.42 9.48 37.94
C VAL A 657 10.73 8.68 38.03
N ARG A 658 11.87 9.34 37.80
CA ARG A 658 13.21 8.76 37.95
C ARG A 658 13.48 8.29 39.39
N ALA A 659 13.05 9.04 40.38
CA ALA A 659 13.21 8.68 41.79
C ALA A 659 12.21 7.60 42.26
N ALA A 660 11.00 7.60 41.70
CA ALA A 660 9.93 6.66 42.07
C ALA A 660 10.12 5.24 41.50
N SER A 661 11.08 5.06 40.58
CA SER A 661 11.32 3.79 39.88
C SER A 661 12.59 3.08 40.37
N LYS A 662 13.06 3.37 41.59
CA LYS A 662 14.11 2.62 42.30
C LYS A 662 13.55 1.53 43.19
#